data_AF-A0AAF3F257-F1
#
_entry.id   AF-A0AAF3F257-F1
#
_cell.length_a   1.000
_cell.length_b   1.000
_cell.length_c   1.000
_cell.angle_alpha   90.00
_cell.angle_beta   90.00
_cell.angle_gamma   90.00
#
_symmetry.space_group_name_H-M   'P 1'
#
loop_
_entity.id
_entity.type
_entity.pdbx_description
1 polymer ?
#
loop_
_entity_poly.entity_id
_entity_poly.type
_entity_poly.pdbx_seq_one_letter_code
_entity_poly.pdbx_strand_id
1 'polypeptide(L)'
;MEEVAVRIRIEADVVAAGDTETIAGRIEMETVDAGDTEAEEDMVAVEGATKDEEENQVENYRDVAAFLDVLTSAVILRNNDFHYIKGAYFHKSSRENMETDIGQGIVVRKGFEKSVKLVSAKSGNPQYSLNLAVKTKPFYKPGNFHEFLMMRSGARNDHDLAQMLKKESAIRDLAKNVIVTTTHLDANFDFGVHHVHKESAKECIIPGLDQSVAMYYQERYKLTLRAPSLPLATENKKGQSSYYPLELLEVSPIQSVPVGKLKDQQAKVVEMTRLKPDEHQRDMEQLIPQMGLGQGNLYLQQFGVTVEQRPVEVDAVQVIRPALVFGSKTFGPDQDQSPNELNWNGTFRERFYKPAKIGKTAVVIYRQAVRHPDQLNGPLQMLADAARNHGLDGTENLTRGEVCHWNSMSDDEAARAMGELKARGFKFVIFVGAVKNTDTEGHRMIKYAEQKAGVVTQHLACPTLGINSRPMGSQSVQNILLKMNQKLGGINYSIAITPNMLQSAHNSAEMNTEFFGKSVMYVGLSVSHDGPQSIFDQQAGTEMKTPSTVGMCYSTETPTAFRGKYWWQPARQVLISSLKENFISALENFKKEVGEHPKKIIIFRGGLSEGEMYKNAQDEIDGKDGIKAATKALGIDPQIYVVLTIVHSSMRLLRTDAAPGGRPVDSNLPAGTTITQGIVDARPGVVDAFIVSQKGQIGTSRPTRLFLAYQTETAPLWTSDHLSWIGNAMSYAHGVSMCPTGIPAHLYAAMNLSKRGGDVLRSGGVPDNVSMTSSGSNRQADEEQSRVYYDRLCKELVVVLDNAQFWA
;
A
#
# COMPACT_ATOMS: atom_id res chain seq x y z
N MET A 1 0.31 28.62 37.95
CA MET A 1 0.03 27.18 38.04
C MET A 1 1.38 26.52 37.93
N GLU A 2 1.92 26.11 39.07
CA GLU A 2 3.23 25.45 39.19
C GLU A 2 3.24 24.15 38.39
N GLU A 3 4.37 23.85 37.74
CA GLU A 3 4.61 22.59 37.06
C GLU A 3 4.64 21.46 38.09
N VAL A 4 3.69 20.52 37.98
CA VAL A 4 3.72 19.27 38.74
C VAL A 4 4.26 18.19 37.80
N ALA A 5 5.50 17.77 38.05
CA ALA A 5 6.03 16.57 37.42
C ALA A 5 5.37 15.34 38.08
N VAL A 6 4.67 14.53 37.28
CA VAL A 6 4.06 13.26 37.74
C VAL A 6 4.97 12.11 37.33
N ARG A 7 5.53 11.41 38.30
CA ARG A 7 6.29 10.17 38.06
C ARG A 7 5.34 8.99 38.24
N ILE A 8 5.11 8.23 37.17
CA ILE A 8 4.27 7.03 37.21
C ILE A 8 5.20 5.82 37.35
N ARG A 9 5.13 5.12 38.48
CA ARG A 9 5.84 3.86 38.69
C ARG A 9 4.83 2.72 38.63
N ILE A 10 5.06 1.76 37.73
CA ILE A 10 4.23 0.56 37.59
C ILE A 10 5.00 -0.59 38.23
N GLU A 11 4.57 -1.03 39.40
CA GLU A 11 5.05 -2.27 40.02
C GLU A 11 3.97 -3.35 39.87
N ALA A 12 4.35 -4.48 39.26
CA ALA A 12 3.49 -5.61 39.03
C ALA A 12 3.94 -6.76 39.94
N ASP A 13 3.20 -7.01 41.01
CA ASP A 13 3.40 -8.19 41.85
C ASP A 13 2.47 -9.31 41.41
N VAL A 14 3.04 -10.48 41.15
CA VAL A 14 2.28 -11.71 40.91
C VAL A 14 1.89 -12.29 42.26
N VAL A 15 0.63 -12.06 42.67
CA VAL A 15 0.11 -12.64 43.90
C VAL A 15 -0.66 -13.92 43.55
N ALA A 16 -0.10 -15.06 43.93
CA ALA A 16 -0.80 -16.35 43.83
C ALA A 16 -1.84 -16.44 44.96
N ALA A 17 -3.12 -16.38 44.60
CA ALA A 17 -4.23 -16.63 45.52
C ALA A 17 -5.29 -17.53 44.84
N GLY A 18 -5.18 -18.85 45.06
CA GLY A 18 -6.11 -19.84 44.51
C GLY A 18 -6.06 -19.95 42.97
N ASP A 19 -6.86 -20.86 42.40
CA ASP A 19 -6.83 -21.35 41.00
C ASP A 19 -7.07 -20.30 39.89
N THR A 20 -6.86 -19.01 40.15
CA THR A 20 -6.89 -17.92 39.18
C THR A 20 -5.72 -16.97 39.40
N GLU A 21 -4.76 -16.95 38.48
CA GLU A 21 -3.72 -15.91 38.43
C GLU A 21 -4.38 -14.55 38.18
N THR A 22 -4.30 -13.66 39.16
CA THR A 22 -4.77 -12.28 39.05
C THR A 22 -3.56 -11.36 39.16
N ILE A 23 -3.26 -10.60 38.09
CA ILE A 23 -2.23 -9.57 38.13
C ILE A 23 -2.82 -8.35 38.82
N ALA A 24 -2.42 -8.10 40.06
CA ALA A 24 -2.75 -6.86 40.77
C ALA A 24 -1.61 -5.86 40.54
N GLY A 25 -1.78 -4.95 39.57
CA GLY A 25 -0.89 -3.82 39.40
C GLY A 25 -1.27 -2.70 40.37
N ARG A 26 -0.31 -2.23 41.18
CA ARG A 26 -0.46 -1.00 41.96
C ARG A 26 0.18 0.13 41.15
N ILE A 27 -0.63 1.14 40.81
CA ILE A 27 -0.15 2.35 40.16
C ILE A 27 -0.02 3.40 41.25
N GLU A 28 1.22 3.72 41.62
CA GLU A 28 1.50 4.85 42.50
C GLU A 28 1.84 6.07 41.62
N MET A 29 1.06 7.13 41.81
CA MET A 29 1.32 8.44 41.22
C MET A 29 1.99 9.28 42.31
N GLU A 30 3.29 9.52 42.19
CA GLU A 30 3.98 10.50 43.03
C GLU A 30 3.93 11.87 42.34
N THR A 31 3.33 12.83 43.04
CA THR A 31 3.44 14.26 42.76
C THR A 31 4.72 14.78 43.40
N VAL A 32 5.63 15.34 42.60
CA VAL A 32 6.83 16.01 43.12
C VAL A 32 6.53 17.50 43.22
N ASP A 33 6.52 18.04 44.44
CA ASP A 33 6.33 19.48 44.68
C ASP A 33 7.58 20.27 44.28
N ALA A 34 7.41 21.26 43.41
CA ALA A 34 8.43 22.24 43.05
C ALA A 34 8.49 23.32 44.12
N GLY A 35 9.19 23.06 45.21
CA GLY A 35 9.28 24.01 46.33
C GLY A 35 10.58 23.90 47.09
N ASP A 36 11.68 24.34 46.48
CA ASP A 36 12.78 25.04 47.17
C ASP A 36 13.80 25.54 46.14
N THR A 37 13.74 26.84 45.82
CA THR A 37 14.90 27.74 45.65
C THR A 37 14.39 29.14 45.26
N GLU A 38 14.36 30.07 46.22
CA GLU A 38 14.50 31.49 45.93
C GLU A 38 15.99 31.79 45.70
N ALA A 39 16.36 32.30 44.53
CA ALA A 39 17.22 33.48 44.36
C ALA A 39 17.74 33.63 42.90
N GLU A 40 17.43 34.81 42.37
CA GLU A 40 18.17 35.60 41.37
C GLU A 40 18.10 35.26 39.87
N GLU A 41 17.71 36.32 39.16
CA GLU A 41 17.71 36.50 37.71
C GLU A 41 19.11 36.31 37.14
N ASP A 42 19.29 35.31 36.28
CA ASP A 42 20.23 35.42 35.15
C ASP A 42 19.82 34.44 34.05
N MET A 43 19.69 34.98 32.83
CA MET A 43 19.55 34.17 31.61
C MET A 43 20.83 33.35 31.42
N VAL A 44 20.80 32.07 31.79
CA VAL A 44 21.82 31.10 31.40
C VAL A 44 21.14 29.95 30.66
N ALA A 45 21.63 29.71 29.44
CA ALA A 45 21.24 28.59 28.59
C ALA A 45 21.31 27.28 29.38
N VAL A 46 20.19 26.56 29.46
CA VAL A 46 20.17 25.22 30.06
C VAL A 46 20.87 24.28 29.08
N GLU A 47 22.08 23.84 29.47
CA GLU A 47 22.82 22.75 28.86
C GLU A 47 21.99 21.45 28.86
N GLY A 48 22.15 20.66 27.80
CA GLY A 48 21.23 19.63 27.35
C GLY A 48 20.99 18.46 28.33
N ALA A 49 19.76 17.95 28.28
CA ALA A 49 19.39 16.67 28.83
C ALA A 49 20.33 15.57 28.29
N THR A 50 20.67 14.60 29.13
CA THR A 50 21.47 13.46 28.68
C THR A 50 20.63 12.60 27.72
N LYS A 51 21.28 11.95 26.75
CA LYS A 51 20.60 11.09 25.76
C LYS A 51 19.71 10.01 26.42
N ASP A 52 20.12 9.52 27.59
CA ASP A 52 19.39 8.53 28.37
C ASP A 52 18.10 9.11 29.01
N GLU A 53 18.08 10.39 29.37
CA GLU A 53 16.88 11.08 29.90
C GLU A 53 15.86 11.36 28.81
N GLU A 54 16.31 11.75 27.61
CA GLU A 54 15.44 11.93 26.43
C GLU A 54 14.84 10.61 25.96
N GLU A 55 15.63 9.52 25.93
CA GLU A 55 15.14 8.17 25.59
C GLU A 55 14.08 7.68 26.60
N ASN A 56 14.32 7.85 27.91
CA ASN A 56 13.35 7.51 28.96
C ASN A 56 12.03 8.31 28.87
N GLN A 57 12.09 9.59 28.51
CA GLN A 57 10.91 10.43 28.34
C GLN A 57 10.07 9.99 27.12
N VAL A 58 10.73 9.61 26.01
CA VAL A 58 10.06 9.10 24.80
C VAL A 58 9.39 7.75 25.04
N GLU A 59 10.02 6.85 25.81
CA GLU A 59 9.41 5.58 26.22
C GLU A 59 8.15 5.81 27.06
N ASN A 60 8.20 6.74 28.01
CA ASN A 60 7.05 7.11 28.85
C ASN A 60 5.84 7.60 28.01
N TYR A 61 6.05 8.43 26.98
CA TYR A 61 4.95 8.88 26.11
C TYR A 61 4.29 7.72 25.32
N ARG A 62 5.06 6.72 24.92
CA ARG A 62 4.52 5.55 24.20
C ARG A 62 3.73 4.65 25.12
N ASP A 63 4.22 4.44 26.33
CA ASP A 63 3.57 3.60 27.33
C ASP A 63 2.24 4.20 27.77
N VAL A 64 2.19 5.53 27.97
CA VAL A 64 0.92 6.22 28.26
C VAL A 64 -0.04 6.13 27.08
N ALA A 65 0.42 6.31 25.84
CA ALA A 65 -0.45 6.14 24.66
C ALA A 65 -1.03 4.72 24.57
N ALA A 66 -0.20 3.69 24.83
CA ALA A 66 -0.61 2.30 24.83
C ALA A 66 -1.61 2.01 25.96
N PHE A 67 -1.35 2.52 27.16
CA PHE A 67 -2.26 2.44 28.30
C PHE A 67 -3.62 3.08 27.98
N LEU A 68 -3.62 4.30 27.45
CA LEU A 68 -4.85 5.00 27.08
C LEU A 68 -5.62 4.28 25.97
N ASP A 69 -4.93 3.62 25.02
CA ASP A 69 -5.58 2.82 23.98
C ASP A 69 -6.30 1.59 24.56
N VAL A 70 -5.69 0.92 25.55
CA VAL A 70 -6.31 -0.17 26.31
C VAL A 70 -7.48 0.34 27.15
N LEU A 71 -7.29 1.42 27.91
CA LEU A 71 -8.29 2.00 28.80
C LEU A 71 -9.54 2.42 28.02
N THR A 72 -9.37 3.14 26.92
CA THR A 72 -10.47 3.56 26.05
C THR A 72 -11.07 2.41 25.25
N SER A 73 -10.49 1.19 25.29
CA SER A 73 -11.07 -0.02 24.71
C SER A 73 -11.77 -0.91 25.74
N ALA A 74 -11.67 -0.61 27.04
CA ALA A 74 -12.07 -1.52 28.11
C ALA A 74 -13.54 -1.99 28.02
N VAL A 75 -14.46 -1.08 27.68
CA VAL A 75 -15.89 -1.42 27.49
C VAL A 75 -16.09 -2.37 26.31
N ILE A 76 -15.42 -2.10 25.17
CA ILE A 76 -15.51 -2.93 23.96
C ILE A 76 -14.88 -4.30 24.18
N LEU A 77 -13.75 -4.38 24.90
CA LEU A 77 -13.04 -5.63 25.17
C LEU A 77 -13.82 -6.52 26.14
N ARG A 78 -14.58 -5.92 27.07
CA ARG A 78 -15.43 -6.65 28.02
C ARG A 78 -16.80 -7.00 27.45
N ASN A 79 -17.35 -6.14 26.62
CA ASN A 79 -18.61 -6.40 25.94
C ASN A 79 -18.35 -7.32 24.74
N ASN A 80 -18.78 -8.58 24.83
CA ASN A 80 -18.50 -9.62 23.84
C ASN A 80 -19.25 -9.40 22.50
N ASP A 81 -19.71 -8.18 22.22
CA ASP A 81 -20.45 -7.74 21.04
C ASP A 81 -19.57 -7.41 19.84
N PHE A 82 -18.26 -7.22 20.03
CA PHE A 82 -17.32 -6.85 18.96
C PHE A 82 -16.28 -7.94 18.69
N HIS A 83 -15.83 -8.03 17.44
CA HIS A 83 -14.59 -8.72 17.07
C HIS A 83 -13.55 -7.73 16.59
N TYR A 84 -12.31 -7.97 17.00
CA TYR A 84 -11.14 -7.30 16.47
C TYR A 84 -10.55 -8.07 15.30
N ILE A 85 -10.46 -7.45 14.13
CA ILE A 85 -9.97 -8.06 12.89
C ILE A 85 -9.05 -7.10 12.16
N LYS A 86 -7.75 -7.41 12.18
CA LYS A 86 -6.69 -6.66 11.49
C LYS A 86 -6.80 -5.16 11.77
N GLY A 87 -6.67 -4.76 13.04
CA GLY A 87 -6.66 -3.34 13.43
C GLY A 87 -8.02 -2.70 13.69
N ALA A 88 -9.14 -3.39 13.45
CA ALA A 88 -10.46 -2.76 13.48
C ALA A 88 -11.51 -3.62 14.19
N TYR A 89 -12.46 -2.96 14.84
CA TYR A 89 -13.57 -3.55 15.58
C TYR A 89 -14.82 -3.60 14.70
N PHE A 90 -15.49 -4.76 14.68
CA PHE A 90 -16.73 -5.00 13.96
C PHE A 90 -17.76 -5.64 14.88
N HIS A 91 -19.01 -5.20 14.82
CA HIS A 91 -20.09 -5.77 15.61
C HIS A 91 -20.39 -7.22 15.18
N LYS A 92 -20.67 -8.09 16.15
CA LYS A 92 -20.98 -9.52 15.96
C LYS A 92 -22.34 -9.75 15.34
N SER A 93 -23.38 -9.18 15.94
CA SER A 93 -24.73 -9.29 15.40
C SER A 93 -24.95 -8.36 14.21
N SER A 94 -25.78 -8.79 13.27
CA SER A 94 -26.31 -7.94 12.21
C SER A 94 -27.28 -6.94 12.84
N ARG A 95 -26.80 -5.74 13.16
CA ARG A 95 -27.69 -4.62 13.50
C ARG A 95 -28.24 -4.03 12.21
N GLU A 96 -29.54 -3.70 12.19
CA GLU A 96 -30.16 -2.97 11.08
C GLU A 96 -29.31 -1.71 10.78
N ASN A 97 -29.04 -1.46 9.49
CA ASN A 97 -28.17 -0.38 8.98
C ASN A 97 -26.64 -0.56 9.07
N MET A 98 -26.11 -1.65 9.66
CA MET A 98 -24.65 -1.87 9.76
C MET A 98 -24.12 -3.02 8.89
N GLU A 99 -25.03 -3.73 8.22
CA GLU A 99 -24.74 -4.83 7.30
C GLU A 99 -25.48 -4.63 5.98
N THR A 100 -24.85 -4.99 4.86
CA THR A 100 -25.47 -5.01 3.54
C THR A 100 -25.12 -6.29 2.80
N ASP A 101 -26.12 -7.09 2.44
CA ASP A 101 -25.94 -8.28 1.59
C ASP A 101 -25.71 -7.84 0.14
N ILE A 102 -24.57 -8.27 -0.43
CA ILE A 102 -24.21 -7.94 -1.82
C ILE A 102 -24.37 -9.13 -2.77
N GLY A 103 -24.87 -10.26 -2.26
CA GLY A 103 -25.04 -11.52 -2.97
C GLY A 103 -23.81 -12.44 -2.92
N GLN A 104 -23.95 -13.64 -3.47
CA GLN A 104 -22.92 -14.70 -3.50
C GLN A 104 -22.36 -15.06 -2.11
N GLY A 105 -23.20 -15.05 -1.06
CA GLY A 105 -22.79 -15.37 0.31
C GLY A 105 -21.81 -14.36 0.91
N ILE A 106 -21.84 -13.09 0.46
CA ILE A 106 -21.01 -12.01 1.01
C ILE A 106 -21.90 -10.90 1.57
N VAL A 107 -21.57 -10.45 2.77
CA VAL A 107 -22.14 -9.26 3.39
C VAL A 107 -21.05 -8.22 3.62
N VAL A 108 -21.36 -6.94 3.55
CA VAL A 108 -20.44 -5.84 3.85
C VAL A 108 -20.84 -5.23 5.17
N ARG A 109 -19.89 -5.10 6.10
CA ARG A 109 -20.13 -4.52 7.42
C ARG A 109 -19.29 -3.27 7.64
N LYS A 110 -19.88 -2.32 8.36
CA LYS A 110 -19.18 -1.15 8.90
C LYS A 110 -18.68 -1.45 10.31
N GLY A 111 -17.51 -0.91 10.62
CA GLY A 111 -16.83 -0.99 11.90
C GLY A 111 -15.90 0.22 12.04
N PHE A 112 -14.98 0.17 13.01
CA PHE A 112 -14.06 1.27 13.25
C PHE A 112 -12.65 0.79 13.59
N GLU A 113 -11.66 1.58 13.22
CA GLU A 113 -10.30 1.51 13.75
C GLU A 113 -10.11 2.66 14.73
N LYS A 114 -9.29 2.40 15.75
CA LYS A 114 -8.98 3.34 16.82
C LYS A 114 -7.48 3.27 17.11
N SER A 115 -6.89 4.42 17.41
CA SER A 115 -5.54 4.53 17.95
C SER A 115 -5.40 5.79 18.78
N VAL A 116 -4.62 5.74 19.86
CA VAL A 116 -4.20 6.92 20.62
C VAL A 116 -2.87 7.45 20.09
N LYS A 117 -2.75 8.78 19.95
CA LYS A 117 -1.54 9.48 19.51
C LYS A 117 -1.22 10.65 20.42
N LEU A 118 0.06 10.86 20.73
CA LEU A 118 0.52 12.11 21.33
C LEU A 118 0.59 13.17 20.23
N VAL A 119 -0.09 14.29 20.43
CA VAL A 119 -0.19 15.38 19.46
C VAL A 119 0.13 16.74 20.09
N SER A 120 0.72 17.63 19.31
CA SER A 120 0.91 19.03 19.69
C SER A 120 -0.45 19.70 19.87
N ALA A 121 -0.71 20.44 20.95
CA ALA A 121 -1.96 21.18 21.10
C ALA A 121 -1.76 22.69 20.86
N LYS A 122 -2.85 23.40 20.51
CA LYS A 122 -2.83 24.87 20.40
C LYS A 122 -2.43 25.55 21.74
N SER A 123 -2.65 24.87 22.87
CA SER A 123 -2.27 25.35 24.21
C SER A 123 -0.76 25.28 24.50
N GLY A 124 0.06 24.74 23.60
CA GLY A 124 1.51 24.53 23.81
C GLY A 124 1.84 23.20 24.49
N ASN A 125 0.98 22.73 25.40
CA ASN A 125 1.17 21.43 26.07
C ASN A 125 0.77 20.24 25.17
N PRO A 126 1.59 19.18 25.07
CA PRO A 126 1.21 17.93 24.40
C PRO A 126 -0.08 17.33 24.95
N GLN A 127 -0.89 16.74 24.08
CA GLN A 127 -2.14 16.06 24.44
C GLN A 127 -2.22 14.69 23.77
N TYR A 128 -2.98 13.77 24.37
CA TYR A 128 -3.32 12.50 23.72
C TYR A 128 -4.63 12.64 22.96
N SER A 129 -4.60 12.37 21.66
CA SER A 129 -5.75 12.40 20.78
C SER A 129 -6.17 10.99 20.39
N LEU A 130 -7.49 10.76 20.40
CA LEU A 130 -8.09 9.52 19.93
C LEU A 130 -8.41 9.63 18.44
N ASN A 131 -7.59 9.00 17.61
CA ASN A 131 -7.84 8.90 16.18
C ASN A 131 -8.83 7.75 15.90
N LEU A 132 -9.96 8.08 15.28
CA LEU A 132 -11.03 7.16 14.94
C LEU A 132 -11.32 7.17 13.45
N ALA A 133 -11.53 5.99 12.85
CA ALA A 133 -11.83 5.89 11.42
C ALA A 133 -12.82 4.78 11.08
N VAL A 134 -13.78 5.07 10.20
CA VAL A 134 -14.72 4.07 9.69
C VAL A 134 -13.99 3.04 8.86
N LYS A 135 -14.31 1.76 9.09
CA LYS A 135 -13.83 0.64 8.30
C LYS A 135 -14.99 -0.14 7.73
N THR A 136 -15.01 -0.26 6.41
CA THR A 136 -15.98 -1.07 5.69
C THR A 136 -15.26 -2.30 5.14
N LYS A 137 -15.66 -3.51 5.56
CA LYS A 137 -15.04 -4.77 5.12
C LYS A 137 -16.09 -5.80 4.68
N PRO A 138 -15.78 -6.62 3.65
CA PRO A 138 -16.63 -7.74 3.27
C PRO A 138 -16.39 -8.94 4.19
N PHE A 139 -17.46 -9.64 4.54
CA PHE A 139 -17.51 -10.83 5.38
C PHE A 139 -18.27 -11.95 4.67
N TYR A 140 -17.89 -13.20 4.95
CA TYR A 140 -18.73 -14.32 4.55
C TYR A 140 -20.05 -14.28 5.33
N LYS A 141 -21.15 -14.48 4.61
CA LYS A 141 -22.47 -14.62 5.21
C LYS A 141 -22.51 -15.93 6.00
N PRO A 142 -22.81 -15.91 7.31
CA PRO A 142 -23.00 -17.12 8.09
C PRO A 142 -24.18 -17.94 7.53
N GLY A 143 -24.10 -19.26 7.63
CA GLY A 143 -25.13 -20.17 7.14
C GLY A 143 -24.56 -21.49 6.64
N ASN A 144 -25.41 -22.36 6.10
CA ASN A 144 -25.01 -23.69 5.67
C ASN A 144 -23.93 -23.65 4.58
N PHE A 145 -22.86 -24.45 4.73
CA PHE A 145 -21.70 -24.41 3.83
C PHE A 145 -22.01 -24.95 2.43
N HIS A 146 -22.93 -25.91 2.30
CA HIS A 146 -23.42 -26.36 1.00
C HIS A 146 -24.11 -25.22 0.25
N GLU A 147 -25.06 -24.52 0.88
CA GLU A 147 -25.76 -23.37 0.27
C GLU A 147 -24.78 -22.24 -0.06
N PHE A 148 -23.80 -21.99 0.81
CA PHE A 148 -22.73 -21.05 0.56
C PHE A 148 -21.98 -21.37 -0.75
N LEU A 149 -21.56 -22.63 -0.95
CA LEU A 149 -20.86 -23.03 -2.17
C LEU A 149 -21.76 -22.95 -3.41
N MET A 150 -23.05 -23.27 -3.31
CA MET A 150 -24.00 -23.02 -4.40
C MET A 150 -24.04 -21.54 -4.80
N MET A 151 -24.25 -20.64 -3.82
CA MET A 151 -24.30 -19.20 -4.07
C MET A 151 -23.00 -18.65 -4.67
N ARG A 152 -21.85 -19.15 -4.23
CA ARG A 152 -20.51 -18.67 -4.64
C ARG A 152 -20.07 -19.20 -5.99
N SER A 153 -20.53 -20.40 -6.37
CA SER A 153 -20.25 -21.01 -7.68
C SER A 153 -21.24 -20.58 -8.76
N GLY A 154 -22.46 -20.20 -8.37
CA GLY A 154 -23.56 -19.99 -9.30
C GLY A 154 -24.25 -21.29 -9.73
N ALA A 155 -23.93 -22.41 -9.07
CA ALA A 155 -24.55 -23.71 -9.34
C ALA A 155 -26.06 -23.67 -9.09
N ARG A 156 -26.82 -24.31 -9.97
CA ARG A 156 -28.30 -24.30 -9.92
C ARG A 156 -28.89 -25.38 -9.02
N ASN A 157 -28.13 -26.44 -8.78
CA ASN A 157 -28.52 -27.61 -7.98
C ASN A 157 -27.27 -28.42 -7.59
N ASP A 158 -27.47 -29.44 -6.74
CA ASP A 158 -26.41 -30.31 -6.22
C ASP A 158 -25.61 -31.03 -7.32
N HIS A 159 -26.27 -31.44 -8.40
CA HIS A 159 -25.61 -32.14 -9.51
C HIS A 159 -24.63 -31.21 -10.23
N ASP A 160 -25.08 -29.98 -10.53
CA ASP A 160 -24.27 -28.93 -11.12
C ASP A 160 -23.08 -28.59 -10.22
N LEU A 161 -23.33 -28.37 -8.93
CA LEU A 161 -22.28 -28.09 -7.94
C LEU A 161 -21.25 -29.23 -7.85
N ALA A 162 -21.69 -30.49 -7.82
CA ALA A 162 -20.80 -31.64 -7.80
C ALA A 162 -19.89 -31.69 -9.04
N GLN A 163 -20.43 -31.42 -10.23
CA GLN A 163 -19.64 -31.38 -11.46
C GLN A 163 -18.60 -30.25 -11.44
N MET A 164 -19.00 -29.05 -11.03
CA MET A 164 -18.11 -27.89 -10.92
C MET A 164 -16.99 -28.16 -9.92
N LEU A 165 -17.30 -28.68 -8.73
CA LEU A 165 -16.30 -29.01 -7.71
C LEU A 165 -15.35 -30.13 -8.16
N LYS A 166 -15.79 -31.10 -8.97
CA LYS A 166 -14.93 -32.15 -9.54
C LYS A 166 -13.97 -31.58 -10.61
N LYS A 167 -14.46 -30.72 -11.50
CA LYS A 167 -13.72 -30.25 -12.70
C LYS A 167 -12.92 -28.96 -12.48
N GLU A 168 -13.42 -28.01 -11.69
CA GLU A 168 -12.92 -26.65 -11.64
C GLU A 168 -12.16 -26.35 -10.33
N SER A 169 -10.84 -26.17 -10.40
CA SER A 169 -10.03 -25.76 -9.25
C SER A 169 -10.49 -24.42 -8.67
N ALA A 170 -10.84 -23.46 -9.52
CA ALA A 170 -11.28 -22.13 -9.11
C ALA A 170 -12.55 -22.12 -8.24
N ILE A 171 -13.38 -23.17 -8.31
CA ILE A 171 -14.56 -23.34 -7.46
C ILE A 171 -14.16 -23.99 -6.13
N ARG A 172 -13.29 -25.00 -6.14
CA ARG A 172 -12.72 -25.58 -4.91
C ARG A 172 -11.94 -24.53 -4.10
N ASP A 173 -11.26 -23.61 -4.75
CA ASP A 173 -10.51 -22.53 -4.09
C ASP A 173 -11.42 -21.55 -3.33
N LEU A 174 -12.72 -21.49 -3.66
CA LEU A 174 -13.68 -20.69 -2.89
C LEU A 174 -13.83 -21.24 -1.46
N ALA A 175 -13.81 -22.56 -1.30
CA ALA A 175 -13.92 -23.27 -0.02
C ALA A 175 -12.66 -23.16 0.84
N LYS A 176 -11.47 -23.14 0.21
CA LYS A 176 -10.18 -23.20 0.92
C LYS A 176 -10.01 -22.10 1.96
N ASN A 177 -9.61 -22.41 3.20
CA ASN A 177 -9.45 -21.49 4.33
C ASN A 177 -10.74 -20.78 4.79
N VAL A 178 -11.93 -21.22 4.36
CA VAL A 178 -13.17 -20.82 5.03
C VAL A 178 -13.26 -21.61 6.33
N ILE A 179 -13.45 -20.93 7.45
CA ILE A 179 -13.68 -21.55 8.75
C ILE A 179 -15.15 -21.99 8.80
N VAL A 180 -15.37 -23.23 9.19
CA VAL A 180 -16.69 -23.83 9.29
C VAL A 180 -16.86 -24.51 10.65
N THR A 181 -18.08 -24.52 11.15
CA THR A 181 -18.49 -25.17 12.37
C THR A 181 -19.24 -26.45 12.01
N THR A 182 -18.95 -27.57 12.66
CA THR A 182 -19.77 -28.78 12.51
C THR A 182 -21.17 -28.56 13.07
N THR A 183 -22.17 -29.30 12.58
CA THR A 183 -23.55 -29.22 13.13
C THR A 183 -24.12 -30.53 13.63
N HIS A 184 -23.36 -31.63 13.48
CA HIS A 184 -23.84 -33.01 13.73
C HIS A 184 -23.31 -33.62 15.03
N LEU A 185 -22.51 -32.87 15.81
CA LEU A 185 -21.90 -33.34 17.05
C LEU A 185 -22.57 -32.69 18.26
N ASP A 186 -22.54 -33.39 19.40
CA ASP A 186 -22.99 -32.82 20.68
C ASP A 186 -22.11 -31.63 21.10
N ALA A 187 -20.80 -31.74 20.81
CA ALA A 187 -19.83 -30.66 20.97
C ALA A 187 -19.30 -30.26 19.59
N ASN A 188 -19.96 -29.29 18.97
CA ASN A 188 -19.53 -28.74 17.68
C ASN A 188 -18.25 -27.91 17.83
N PHE A 189 -17.42 -27.92 16.80
CA PHE A 189 -16.15 -27.19 16.80
C PHE A 189 -15.89 -26.55 15.43
N ASP A 190 -15.03 -25.53 15.45
CA ASP A 190 -14.61 -24.78 14.27
C ASP A 190 -13.34 -25.37 13.66
N PHE A 191 -13.28 -25.41 12.33
CA PHE A 191 -12.05 -25.74 11.60
C PHE A 191 -11.98 -25.02 10.26
N GLY A 192 -10.75 -24.80 9.75
CA GLY A 192 -10.53 -24.26 8.43
C GLY A 192 -10.57 -25.34 7.36
N VAL A 193 -11.39 -25.17 6.31
CA VAL A 193 -11.44 -26.13 5.20
C VAL A 193 -10.11 -26.15 4.44
N HIS A 194 -9.43 -27.29 4.42
CA HIS A 194 -8.14 -27.47 3.76
C HIS A 194 -8.31 -27.57 2.23
N HIS A 195 -9.16 -28.47 1.76
CA HIS A 195 -9.63 -28.54 0.37
C HIS A 195 -10.98 -29.26 0.27
N VAL A 196 -11.58 -29.23 -0.91
CA VAL A 196 -12.75 -30.07 -1.24
C VAL A 196 -12.25 -31.34 -1.93
N HIS A 197 -12.47 -32.49 -1.30
CA HIS A 197 -12.14 -33.80 -1.84
C HIS A 197 -13.00 -34.10 -3.06
N LYS A 198 -12.45 -34.72 -4.11
CA LYS A 198 -13.16 -34.91 -5.39
C LYS A 198 -14.27 -35.95 -5.32
N GLU A 199 -14.11 -36.97 -4.48
CA GLU A 199 -15.09 -38.04 -4.31
C GLU A 199 -16.27 -37.58 -3.44
N SER A 200 -17.46 -38.08 -3.76
CA SER A 200 -18.66 -37.82 -2.97
C SER A 200 -18.72 -38.62 -1.68
N ALA A 201 -19.67 -38.29 -0.80
CA ALA A 201 -19.89 -39.06 0.43
C ALA A 201 -20.23 -40.54 0.18
N LYS A 202 -20.84 -40.88 -0.96
CA LYS A 202 -21.10 -42.28 -1.36
C LYS A 202 -19.86 -43.01 -1.88
N GLU A 203 -18.96 -42.28 -2.54
CA GLU A 203 -17.79 -42.84 -3.23
C GLU A 203 -16.58 -42.95 -2.29
N CYS A 204 -16.41 -41.96 -1.40
CA CYS A 204 -15.23 -41.86 -0.54
C CYS A 204 -15.27 -42.90 0.58
N ILE A 205 -14.32 -43.84 0.55
CA ILE A 205 -14.12 -44.86 1.58
C ILE A 205 -13.17 -44.33 2.66
N ILE A 206 -13.58 -44.44 3.92
CA ILE A 206 -12.77 -43.99 5.05
C ILE A 206 -11.64 -45.01 5.30
N PRO A 207 -10.35 -44.58 5.25
CA PRO A 207 -9.23 -45.47 5.52
C PRO A 207 -9.34 -46.12 6.91
N GLY A 208 -9.23 -47.45 6.97
CA GLY A 208 -9.30 -48.23 8.22
C GLY A 208 -10.69 -48.64 8.69
N LEU A 209 -11.77 -48.11 8.07
CA LEU A 209 -13.15 -48.51 8.38
C LEU A 209 -13.85 -49.26 7.24
N ASP A 210 -13.27 -49.27 6.03
CA ASP A 210 -13.77 -49.93 4.81
C ASP A 210 -15.26 -49.67 4.50
N GLN A 211 -15.73 -48.48 4.87
CA GLN A 211 -17.09 -48.01 4.63
C GLN A 211 -17.08 -46.61 4.02
N SER A 212 -18.13 -46.29 3.26
CA SER A 212 -18.28 -44.95 2.70
C SER A 212 -18.57 -43.91 3.79
N VAL A 213 -18.20 -42.65 3.55
CA VAL A 213 -18.55 -41.55 4.45
C VAL A 213 -20.06 -41.48 4.71
N ALA A 214 -20.90 -41.70 3.68
CA ALA A 214 -22.35 -41.73 3.84
C ALA A 214 -22.84 -42.84 4.80
N MET A 215 -22.29 -44.05 4.67
CA MET A 215 -22.61 -45.18 5.57
C MET A 215 -22.16 -44.88 7.00
N TYR A 216 -20.94 -44.37 7.17
CA TYR A 216 -20.41 -44.00 8.49
C TYR A 216 -21.32 -43.01 9.21
N TYR A 217 -21.77 -41.96 8.51
CA TYR A 217 -22.68 -40.97 9.10
C TYR A 217 -24.05 -41.55 9.45
N GLN A 218 -24.57 -42.48 8.64
CA GLN A 218 -25.82 -43.19 8.92
C GLN A 218 -25.71 -44.13 10.13
N GLU A 219 -24.60 -44.86 10.26
CA GLU A 219 -24.42 -45.84 11.35
C GLU A 219 -24.04 -45.18 12.66
N ARG A 220 -23.05 -44.27 12.64
CA ARG A 220 -22.47 -43.65 13.84
C ARG A 220 -23.32 -42.53 14.42
N TYR A 221 -23.85 -41.66 13.55
CA TYR A 221 -24.61 -40.47 13.96
C TYR A 221 -26.11 -40.60 13.71
N LYS A 222 -26.57 -41.71 13.10
CA LYS A 222 -27.99 -41.93 12.75
C LYS A 222 -28.55 -40.85 11.81
N LEU A 223 -27.68 -40.30 10.94
CA LEU A 223 -28.03 -39.25 9.99
C LEU A 223 -28.05 -39.77 8.55
N THR A 224 -29.18 -39.62 7.87
CA THR A 224 -29.27 -39.84 6.42
C THR A 224 -28.98 -38.52 5.70
N LEU A 225 -27.87 -38.48 4.96
CA LEU A 225 -27.47 -37.32 4.18
C LEU A 225 -28.50 -36.99 3.08
N ARG A 226 -28.86 -35.71 2.92
CA ARG A 226 -29.74 -35.23 1.83
C ARG A 226 -28.98 -35.09 0.52
N ALA A 227 -27.70 -34.72 0.59
CA ALA A 227 -26.85 -34.49 -0.58
C ALA A 227 -25.63 -35.44 -0.65
N PRO A 228 -25.82 -36.78 -0.57
CA PRO A 228 -24.72 -37.74 -0.47
C PRO A 228 -23.85 -37.84 -1.73
N SER A 229 -24.34 -37.33 -2.88
CA SER A 229 -23.57 -37.26 -4.14
C SER A 229 -22.63 -36.06 -4.22
N LEU A 230 -22.67 -35.14 -3.25
CA LEU A 230 -21.74 -34.01 -3.22
C LEU A 230 -20.35 -34.44 -2.73
N PRO A 231 -19.29 -33.79 -3.27
CA PRO A 231 -17.94 -33.78 -2.72
C PRO A 231 -17.88 -33.46 -1.22
N LEU A 232 -16.74 -33.76 -0.59
CA LEU A 232 -16.54 -33.61 0.86
C LEU A 232 -15.59 -32.45 1.18
N ALA A 233 -15.86 -31.70 2.24
CA ALA A 233 -14.86 -30.79 2.82
C ALA A 233 -13.84 -31.60 3.61
N THR A 234 -12.59 -31.14 3.64
CA THR A 234 -11.52 -31.81 4.39
C THR A 234 -10.89 -30.91 5.44
N GLU A 235 -10.53 -31.52 6.56
CA GLU A 235 -9.60 -30.97 7.54
C GLU A 235 -8.33 -31.82 7.51
N ASN A 236 -7.15 -31.21 7.61
CA ASN A 236 -5.89 -31.95 7.73
C ASN A 236 -5.24 -31.63 9.07
N LYS A 237 -5.22 -32.61 9.98
CA LYS A 237 -4.57 -32.51 11.29
C LYS A 237 -3.40 -33.48 11.34
N LYS A 238 -2.18 -32.96 11.50
CA LYS A 238 -0.94 -33.74 11.66
C LYS A 238 -0.75 -34.84 10.59
N GLY A 239 -1.13 -34.56 9.34
CA GLY A 239 -1.00 -35.49 8.22
C GLY A 239 -2.17 -36.47 8.04
N GLN A 240 -3.18 -36.45 8.91
CA GLN A 240 -4.41 -37.22 8.75
C GLN A 240 -5.53 -36.32 8.20
N SER A 241 -6.20 -36.79 7.15
CA SER A 241 -7.34 -36.09 6.56
C SER A 241 -8.65 -36.60 7.16
N SER A 242 -9.50 -35.69 7.62
CA SER A 242 -10.88 -35.95 8.03
C SER A 242 -11.84 -35.42 6.97
N TYR A 243 -12.95 -36.12 6.75
CA TYR A 243 -13.89 -35.86 5.65
C TYR A 243 -15.27 -35.50 6.18
N TYR A 244 -15.82 -34.39 5.71
CA TYR A 244 -17.06 -33.82 6.22
C TYR A 244 -18.07 -33.57 5.08
N PRO A 245 -19.30 -34.10 5.17
CA PRO A 245 -20.39 -33.73 4.27
C PRO A 245 -20.68 -32.23 4.32
N LEU A 246 -20.78 -31.58 3.16
CA LEU A 246 -20.95 -30.12 3.06
C LEU A 246 -22.22 -29.60 3.75
N GLU A 247 -23.27 -30.42 3.80
CA GLU A 247 -24.54 -30.05 4.41
C GLU A 247 -24.53 -30.06 5.95
N LEU A 248 -23.50 -30.67 6.57
CA LEU A 248 -23.35 -30.77 8.02
C LEU A 248 -22.31 -29.77 8.58
N LEU A 249 -22.09 -28.70 7.82
CA LEU A 249 -21.14 -27.63 8.11
C LEU A 249 -21.85 -26.28 7.97
N GLU A 250 -21.52 -25.34 8.85
CA GLU A 250 -21.94 -23.94 8.76
C GLU A 250 -20.73 -23.03 8.65
N VAL A 251 -20.82 -21.99 7.82
CA VAL A 251 -19.82 -20.93 7.74
C VAL A 251 -19.81 -20.17 9.07
N SER A 252 -18.68 -20.24 9.79
CA SER A 252 -18.54 -19.54 11.07
C SER A 252 -18.67 -18.02 10.87
N PRO A 253 -19.24 -17.29 11.84
CA PRO A 253 -19.48 -15.87 11.65
C PRO A 253 -18.19 -15.05 11.66
N ILE A 254 -18.27 -13.80 11.15
CA ILE A 254 -17.22 -12.78 11.32
C ILE A 254 -15.88 -13.08 10.61
N GLN A 255 -15.95 -13.75 9.46
CA GLN A 255 -14.78 -14.03 8.64
C GLN A 255 -14.66 -13.06 7.47
N SER A 256 -13.58 -12.26 7.43
CA SER A 256 -13.37 -11.32 6.33
C SER A 256 -13.07 -12.04 5.01
N VAL A 257 -13.68 -11.59 3.91
CA VAL A 257 -13.44 -12.17 2.57
C VAL A 257 -12.15 -11.61 1.97
N PRO A 258 -11.18 -12.46 1.58
CA PRO A 258 -9.98 -12.01 0.87
C PRO A 258 -10.33 -11.36 -0.48
N VAL A 259 -9.59 -10.31 -0.87
CA VAL A 259 -9.85 -9.55 -2.10
C VAL A 259 -9.89 -10.45 -3.35
N GLY A 260 -8.97 -11.41 -3.47
CA GLY A 260 -8.94 -12.36 -4.59
C GLY A 260 -10.17 -13.29 -4.68
N LYS A 261 -10.95 -13.41 -3.60
CA LYS A 261 -12.19 -14.19 -3.55
C LYS A 261 -13.46 -13.33 -3.71
N LEU A 262 -13.32 -12.03 -3.95
CA LEU A 262 -14.49 -11.16 -4.20
C LEU A 262 -15.03 -11.28 -5.63
N LYS A 263 -14.20 -11.66 -6.61
CA LYS A 263 -14.57 -11.79 -8.03
C LYS A 263 -15.49 -10.63 -8.46
N ASP A 264 -16.71 -10.93 -8.92
CA ASP A 264 -17.69 -9.96 -9.43
C ASP A 264 -18.19 -8.95 -8.38
N GLN A 265 -18.05 -9.28 -7.09
CA GLN A 265 -18.47 -8.40 -5.99
C GLN A 265 -17.44 -7.34 -5.64
N GLN A 266 -16.20 -7.42 -6.16
CA GLN A 266 -15.14 -6.47 -5.82
C GLN A 266 -15.54 -5.03 -6.15
N ALA A 267 -16.21 -4.81 -7.30
CA ALA A 267 -16.66 -3.48 -7.70
C ALA A 267 -17.67 -2.88 -6.70
N LYS A 268 -18.66 -3.68 -6.25
CA LYS A 268 -19.65 -3.25 -5.25
C LYS A 268 -19.02 -2.95 -3.90
N VAL A 269 -18.08 -3.78 -3.44
CA VAL A 269 -17.34 -3.52 -2.19
C VAL A 269 -16.55 -2.22 -2.30
N VAL A 270 -15.86 -2.00 -3.42
CA VAL A 270 -15.12 -0.75 -3.68
C VAL A 270 -16.07 0.45 -3.67
N GLU A 271 -17.24 0.35 -4.30
CA GLU A 271 -18.26 1.39 -4.29
C GLU A 271 -18.73 1.74 -2.88
N MET A 272 -19.09 0.73 -2.06
CA MET A 272 -19.53 0.92 -0.67
C MET A 272 -18.43 1.49 0.25
N THR A 273 -17.16 1.32 -0.10
CA THR A 273 -16.03 1.87 0.68
C THR A 273 -15.70 3.33 0.33
N ARG A 274 -16.28 3.89 -0.74
CA ARG A 274 -16.01 5.26 -1.22
C ARG A 274 -16.88 6.30 -0.50
N LEU A 275 -16.81 6.31 0.83
CA LEU A 275 -17.55 7.27 1.66
C LEU A 275 -17.06 8.70 1.41
N LYS A 276 -18.00 9.60 1.14
CA LYS A 276 -17.77 11.05 1.09
C LYS A 276 -17.43 11.60 2.48
N PRO A 277 -16.83 12.80 2.57
CA PRO A 277 -16.48 13.42 3.86
C PRO A 277 -17.65 13.48 4.87
N ASP A 278 -18.83 13.90 4.42
CA ASP A 278 -20.04 14.01 5.26
C ASP A 278 -20.62 12.64 5.65
N GLU A 279 -20.60 11.67 4.74
CA GLU A 279 -20.97 10.28 5.02
C GLU A 279 -20.02 9.64 6.04
N HIS A 280 -18.71 9.90 5.92
CA HIS A 280 -17.72 9.40 6.86
C HIS A 280 -17.90 9.99 8.26
N GLN A 281 -18.18 11.30 8.37
CA GLN A 281 -18.50 11.95 9.65
C GLN A 281 -19.75 11.33 10.28
N ARG A 282 -20.84 11.21 9.51
CA ARG A 282 -22.10 10.64 9.99
C ARG A 282 -21.96 9.20 10.45
N ASP A 283 -21.24 8.38 9.69
CA ASP A 283 -20.97 6.98 10.05
C ASP A 283 -20.13 6.91 11.34
N MET A 284 -19.15 7.81 11.53
CA MET A 284 -18.38 7.89 12.78
C MET A 284 -19.25 8.28 13.97
N GLU A 285 -20.09 9.30 13.83
CA GLU A 285 -21.01 9.76 14.88
C GLU A 285 -21.98 8.65 15.32
N GLN A 286 -22.37 7.75 14.42
CA GLN A 286 -23.20 6.56 14.74
C GLN A 286 -22.41 5.46 15.46
N LEU A 287 -21.09 5.38 15.27
CA LEU A 287 -20.23 4.36 15.87
C LEU A 287 -19.73 4.76 17.27
N ILE A 288 -19.47 6.04 17.53
CA ILE A 288 -18.92 6.54 18.80
C ILE A 288 -19.72 6.07 20.03
N PRO A 289 -21.06 6.15 20.08
CA PRO A 289 -21.83 5.70 21.24
C PRO A 289 -21.62 4.22 21.57
N GLN A 290 -21.33 3.40 20.56
CA GLN A 290 -21.12 1.96 20.71
C GLN A 290 -19.75 1.62 21.30
N MET A 291 -18.82 2.58 21.32
CA MET A 291 -17.47 2.40 21.85
C MET A 291 -17.41 2.52 23.38
N GLY A 292 -18.47 3.02 24.02
CA GLY A 292 -18.51 3.25 25.46
C GLY A 292 -17.53 4.34 25.92
N LEU A 293 -17.30 5.38 25.11
CA LEU A 293 -16.37 6.47 25.41
C LEU A 293 -17.01 7.64 26.18
N GLY A 294 -18.29 7.52 26.56
CA GLY A 294 -19.03 8.56 27.25
C GLY A 294 -18.81 8.58 28.77
N GLN A 295 -19.46 9.53 29.44
CA GLN A 295 -19.34 9.74 30.89
C GLN A 295 -19.73 8.52 31.74
N GLY A 296 -20.55 7.59 31.25
CA GLY A 296 -20.91 6.36 31.97
C GLY A 296 -19.83 5.28 32.03
N ASN A 297 -18.66 5.51 31.45
CA ASN A 297 -17.56 4.54 31.46
C ASN A 297 -16.82 4.55 32.80
N LEU A 298 -17.10 3.57 33.65
CA LEU A 298 -16.48 3.40 34.98
C LEU A 298 -14.95 3.26 34.93
N TYR A 299 -14.40 2.67 33.86
CA TYR A 299 -12.95 2.56 33.70
C TYR A 299 -12.32 3.94 33.51
N LEU A 300 -12.88 4.76 32.62
CA LEU A 300 -12.39 6.13 32.40
C LEU A 300 -12.49 6.99 33.66
N GLN A 301 -13.61 6.90 34.38
CA GLN A 301 -13.82 7.61 35.65
C GLN A 301 -12.77 7.24 36.71
N GLN A 302 -12.49 5.94 36.88
CA GLN A 302 -11.53 5.45 37.88
C GLN A 302 -10.12 6.00 37.66
N PHE A 303 -9.75 6.26 36.41
CA PHE A 303 -8.45 6.82 36.02
C PHE A 303 -8.49 8.34 35.80
N GLY A 304 -9.60 9.01 36.08
CA GLY A 304 -9.75 10.46 35.89
C GLY A 304 -9.65 10.92 34.43
N VAL A 305 -9.84 10.01 33.46
CA VAL A 305 -9.72 10.31 32.03
C VAL A 305 -11.08 10.74 31.48
N THR A 306 -11.10 11.87 30.76
CA THR A 306 -12.29 12.33 30.03
C THR A 306 -11.97 12.37 28.54
N VAL A 307 -12.91 11.88 27.72
CA VAL A 307 -12.79 11.91 26.25
C VAL A 307 -13.72 13.01 25.71
N GLU A 308 -13.14 14.01 25.06
CA GLU A 308 -13.90 15.01 24.30
C GLU A 308 -14.64 14.33 23.15
N GLN A 309 -15.93 14.62 23.02
CA GLN A 309 -16.80 13.96 22.03
C GLN A 309 -16.82 14.69 20.70
N ARG A 310 -16.32 15.92 20.66
CA ARG A 310 -16.18 16.70 19.42
C ARG A 310 -14.86 16.39 18.71
N PRO A 311 -14.87 16.31 17.37
CA PRO A 311 -13.63 16.21 16.60
C PRO A 311 -12.67 17.36 16.90
N VAL A 312 -11.36 17.09 16.80
CA VAL A 312 -10.33 18.12 16.96
C VAL A 312 -10.37 19.07 15.75
N GLU A 313 -10.53 20.36 16.02
CA GLU A 313 -10.41 21.42 15.02
C GLU A 313 -8.96 21.91 14.94
N VAL A 314 -8.41 21.96 13.73
CA VAL A 314 -7.04 22.36 13.47
C VAL A 314 -6.97 23.36 12.34
N ASP A 315 -6.01 24.26 12.44
CA ASP A 315 -5.73 25.23 11.39
C ASP A 315 -4.90 24.54 10.31
N ALA A 316 -5.24 24.80 9.06
CA ALA A 316 -4.56 24.21 7.91
C ALA A 316 -4.07 25.30 6.97
N VAL A 317 -2.89 25.10 6.40
CA VAL A 317 -2.28 26.00 5.42
C VAL A 317 -2.33 25.34 4.05
N GLN A 318 -2.80 26.06 3.04
CA GLN A 318 -2.74 25.57 1.67
C GLN A 318 -1.45 26.03 1.01
N VAL A 319 -0.50 25.10 0.83
CA VAL A 319 0.74 25.35 0.11
C VAL A 319 0.45 25.54 -1.37
N ILE A 320 1.03 26.59 -1.95
CA ILE A 320 0.92 26.89 -3.38
C ILE A 320 1.63 25.79 -4.17
N ARG A 321 1.00 25.36 -5.26
CA ARG A 321 1.57 24.33 -6.14
C ARG A 321 2.72 24.86 -7.02
N PRO A 322 3.61 23.99 -7.52
CA PRO A 322 4.68 24.46 -8.39
C PRO A 322 4.22 24.70 -9.82
N ALA A 323 5.06 25.38 -10.62
CA ALA A 323 4.85 25.50 -12.05
C ALA A 323 5.31 24.26 -12.80
N LEU A 324 4.63 23.95 -13.89
CA LEU A 324 5.01 22.89 -14.82
C LEU A 324 5.62 23.50 -16.08
N VAL A 325 6.77 22.99 -16.50
CA VAL A 325 7.50 23.47 -17.68
C VAL A 325 7.37 22.44 -18.79
N PHE A 326 6.66 22.80 -19.86
CA PHE A 326 6.47 22.01 -21.08
C PHE A 326 7.19 22.69 -22.25
N GLY A 327 8.18 22.02 -22.83
CA GLY A 327 9.05 22.65 -23.82
C GLY A 327 9.65 23.96 -23.28
N SER A 328 9.29 25.10 -23.88
CA SER A 328 9.70 26.44 -23.44
C SER A 328 8.62 27.20 -22.67
N LYS A 329 7.45 26.61 -22.41
CA LYS A 329 6.33 27.28 -21.73
C LYS A 329 6.20 26.81 -20.29
N THR A 330 5.82 27.74 -19.43
CA THR A 330 5.66 27.53 -17.99
C THR A 330 4.21 27.77 -17.59
N PHE A 331 3.60 26.78 -16.95
CA PHE A 331 2.22 26.79 -16.46
C PHE A 331 2.23 26.82 -14.94
N GLY A 332 2.07 28.01 -14.38
CA GLY A 332 2.08 28.25 -12.93
C GLY A 332 0.76 28.80 -12.39
N PRO A 333 0.62 28.88 -11.06
CA PRO A 333 -0.54 29.48 -10.37
C PRO A 333 -0.95 30.85 -10.92
N ASP A 334 0.00 31.66 -11.40
CA ASP A 334 -0.21 33.04 -11.83
C ASP A 334 -1.07 33.17 -13.11
N GLN A 335 -1.23 32.08 -13.86
CA GLN A 335 -2.05 32.02 -15.07
C GLN A 335 -3.41 31.33 -14.85
N ASP A 336 -3.61 30.71 -13.68
CA ASP A 336 -4.83 29.98 -13.34
C ASP A 336 -5.75 30.90 -12.50
N GLN A 337 -7.07 30.88 -12.74
CA GLN A 337 -8.04 31.65 -11.93
C GLN A 337 -8.13 31.16 -10.46
N SER A 338 -7.60 29.96 -10.20
CA SER A 338 -7.48 29.37 -8.86
C SER A 338 -6.04 28.87 -8.69
N PRO A 339 -5.27 29.39 -7.71
CA PRO A 339 -3.83 29.13 -7.57
C PRO A 339 -3.45 27.64 -7.48
N ASN A 340 -4.37 26.79 -7.02
CA ASN A 340 -4.12 25.37 -6.81
C ASN A 340 -4.97 24.44 -7.70
N GLU A 341 -5.72 24.99 -8.66
CA GLU A 341 -6.35 24.21 -9.72
C GLU A 341 -5.61 24.39 -11.03
N LEU A 342 -5.15 23.27 -11.59
CA LEU A 342 -4.40 23.29 -12.84
C LEU A 342 -5.37 23.15 -14.02
N ASN A 343 -5.51 24.20 -14.83
CA ASN A 343 -6.33 24.12 -16.04
C ASN A 343 -5.53 23.47 -17.18
N TRP A 344 -5.74 22.16 -17.35
CA TRP A 344 -5.00 21.36 -18.31
C TRP A 344 -5.23 21.73 -19.77
N ASN A 345 -6.31 22.44 -20.11
CA ASN A 345 -6.73 22.64 -21.50
C ASN A 345 -5.65 23.26 -22.40
N GLY A 346 -4.75 24.10 -21.84
CA GLY A 346 -3.62 24.69 -22.57
C GLY A 346 -2.42 23.74 -22.75
N THR A 347 -2.16 22.86 -21.78
CA THR A 347 -0.97 21.99 -21.76
C THR A 347 -0.98 20.92 -22.86
N PHE A 348 -2.18 20.47 -23.29
CA PHE A 348 -2.35 19.46 -24.34
C PHE A 348 -1.74 19.85 -25.69
N ARG A 349 -1.54 21.15 -25.93
CA ARG A 349 -1.03 21.67 -27.20
C ARG A 349 0.48 21.87 -27.20
N GLU A 350 1.12 21.68 -26.06
CA GLU A 350 2.54 21.94 -25.91
C GLU A 350 3.39 20.70 -26.16
N ARG A 351 4.62 20.93 -26.60
CA ARG A 351 5.61 19.87 -26.74
C ARG A 351 6.07 19.38 -25.37
N PHE A 352 6.45 18.10 -25.29
CA PHE A 352 7.08 17.57 -24.09
C PHE A 352 8.42 18.28 -23.82
N TYR A 353 8.80 18.36 -22.55
CA TYR A 353 10.06 18.96 -22.11
C TYR A 353 11.29 18.30 -22.78
N LYS A 354 11.30 16.97 -22.83
CA LYS A 354 12.26 16.16 -23.59
C LYS A 354 11.48 15.12 -24.39
N PRO A 355 11.14 15.38 -25.66
CA PRO A 355 10.45 14.41 -26.48
C PRO A 355 11.34 13.21 -26.79
N ALA A 356 10.78 12.00 -26.72
CA ALA A 356 11.47 10.77 -27.03
C ALA A 356 11.47 10.46 -28.54
N LYS A 357 12.34 9.53 -28.93
CA LYS A 357 12.34 8.94 -30.27
C LYS A 357 11.63 7.59 -30.27
N ILE A 358 10.61 7.44 -31.10
CA ILE A 358 9.91 6.18 -31.30
C ILE A 358 10.74 5.32 -32.25
N GLY A 359 11.30 4.24 -31.74
CA GLY A 359 12.04 3.26 -32.54
C GLY A 359 11.11 2.36 -33.38
N LYS A 360 11.72 1.45 -34.15
CA LYS A 360 10.98 0.45 -34.93
C LYS A 360 10.01 -0.31 -34.02
N THR A 361 8.72 -0.27 -34.37
CA THR A 361 7.62 -0.70 -33.50
C THR A 361 6.90 -1.93 -34.07
N ALA A 362 6.60 -2.90 -33.21
CA ALA A 362 5.68 -4.00 -33.51
C ALA A 362 4.36 -3.81 -32.75
N VAL A 363 3.26 -4.27 -33.34
CA VAL A 363 1.93 -4.28 -32.71
C VAL A 363 1.48 -5.73 -32.57
N VAL A 364 1.39 -6.22 -31.34
CA VAL A 364 1.00 -7.58 -31.03
C VAL A 364 -0.48 -7.62 -30.65
N ILE A 365 -1.31 -8.29 -31.45
CA ILE A 365 -2.69 -8.62 -31.10
C ILE A 365 -2.66 -9.86 -30.22
N TYR A 366 -3.02 -9.70 -28.95
CA TYR A 366 -2.98 -10.75 -27.95
C TYR A 366 -4.35 -11.45 -27.81
N ARG A 367 -4.35 -12.79 -27.78
CA ARG A 367 -5.54 -13.65 -27.62
C ARG A 367 -6.70 -13.27 -28.55
N GLN A 368 -6.39 -13.00 -29.81
CA GLN A 368 -7.38 -12.61 -30.83
C GLN A 368 -8.28 -11.43 -30.42
N ALA A 369 -7.75 -10.49 -29.63
CA ALA A 369 -8.50 -9.36 -29.09
C ALA A 369 -9.11 -8.43 -30.16
N VAL A 370 -8.57 -8.48 -31.39
CA VAL A 370 -9.01 -7.70 -32.54
C VAL A 370 -9.41 -8.66 -33.65
N ARG A 371 -10.59 -8.45 -34.26
CA ARG A 371 -11.12 -9.33 -35.31
C ARG A 371 -10.44 -9.09 -36.65
N HIS A 372 -10.29 -7.83 -37.04
CA HIS A 372 -9.62 -7.42 -38.27
C HIS A 372 -8.49 -6.45 -37.93
N PRO A 373 -7.22 -6.73 -38.31
CA PRO A 373 -6.09 -5.84 -38.03
C PRO A 373 -6.30 -4.38 -38.44
N ASP A 374 -7.06 -4.12 -39.51
CA ASP A 374 -7.38 -2.76 -39.98
C ASP A 374 -8.12 -1.89 -38.96
N GLN A 375 -8.77 -2.50 -37.95
CA GLN A 375 -9.39 -1.78 -36.83
C GLN A 375 -8.35 -0.99 -36.00
N LEU A 376 -7.06 -1.31 -36.13
CA LEU A 376 -5.97 -0.61 -35.46
C LEU A 376 -5.53 0.67 -36.19
N ASN A 377 -5.82 0.81 -37.49
CA ASN A 377 -5.31 1.92 -38.31
C ASN A 377 -5.74 3.28 -37.76
N GLY A 378 -7.03 3.45 -37.47
CA GLY A 378 -7.56 4.70 -36.91
C GLY A 378 -6.95 5.06 -35.56
N PRO A 379 -7.01 4.18 -34.54
CA PRO A 379 -6.41 4.45 -33.24
C PRO A 379 -4.91 4.71 -33.27
N LEU A 380 -4.13 3.94 -34.06
CA LEU A 380 -2.68 4.14 -34.20
C LEU A 380 -2.36 5.46 -34.91
N GLN A 381 -3.15 5.85 -35.91
CA GLN A 381 -3.01 7.15 -36.58
C GLN A 381 -3.27 8.31 -35.62
N MET A 382 -4.33 8.22 -34.79
CA MET A 382 -4.61 9.22 -33.75
C MET A 382 -3.45 9.36 -32.75
N LEU A 383 -2.86 8.24 -32.32
CA LEU A 383 -1.68 8.25 -31.44
C LEU A 383 -0.46 8.87 -32.14
N ALA A 384 -0.22 8.55 -33.41
CA ALA A 384 0.89 9.09 -34.19
C ALA A 384 0.79 10.61 -34.38
N ASP A 385 -0.39 11.13 -34.72
CA ASP A 385 -0.60 12.55 -34.92
C ASP A 385 -0.46 13.33 -33.61
N ALA A 386 -1.03 12.81 -32.52
CA ALA A 386 -0.87 13.42 -31.22
C ALA A 386 0.58 13.36 -30.70
N ALA A 387 1.29 12.24 -30.93
CA ALA A 387 2.73 12.12 -30.62
C ALA A 387 3.55 13.18 -31.39
N ARG A 388 3.23 13.41 -32.67
CA ARG A 388 3.90 14.42 -33.50
C ARG A 388 3.68 15.82 -32.96
N ASN A 389 2.46 16.12 -32.53
CA ASN A 389 2.11 17.43 -31.93
C ASN A 389 2.86 17.67 -30.62
N HIS A 390 3.09 16.63 -29.82
CA HIS A 390 3.93 16.69 -28.62
C HIS A 390 5.45 16.67 -28.89
N GLY A 391 5.85 16.57 -30.16
CA GLY A 391 7.24 16.70 -30.60
C GLY A 391 8.04 15.40 -30.63
N LEU A 392 7.41 14.22 -30.52
CA LEU A 392 8.10 12.95 -30.64
C LEU A 392 8.61 12.74 -32.07
N ASP A 393 9.79 12.12 -32.17
CA ASP A 393 10.38 11.68 -33.45
C ASP A 393 9.97 10.23 -33.78
N GLY A 394 9.93 9.86 -35.06
CA GLY A 394 9.64 8.50 -35.53
C GLY A 394 8.17 8.07 -35.42
N THR A 395 7.22 9.02 -35.42
CA THR A 395 5.77 8.75 -35.26
C THR A 395 5.18 7.81 -36.30
N GLU A 396 5.76 7.75 -37.49
CA GLU A 396 5.40 6.82 -38.56
C GLU A 396 5.62 5.35 -38.19
N ASN A 397 6.48 5.05 -37.20
CA ASN A 397 6.67 3.69 -36.71
C ASN A 397 5.42 3.15 -36.00
N LEU A 398 4.55 4.02 -35.47
CA LEU A 398 3.29 3.59 -34.85
C LEU A 398 2.28 3.09 -35.88
N THR A 399 2.26 3.67 -37.08
CA THR A 399 1.28 3.33 -38.14
C THR A 399 1.83 2.32 -39.15
N ARG A 400 3.15 2.25 -39.31
CA ARG A 400 3.85 1.27 -40.18
C ARG A 400 4.41 0.08 -39.41
N GLY A 401 4.04 -0.06 -38.14
CA GLY A 401 4.51 -1.15 -37.30
C GLY A 401 4.07 -2.52 -37.81
N GLU A 402 4.91 -3.53 -37.62
CA GLU A 402 4.56 -4.90 -38.01
C GLU A 402 3.49 -5.46 -37.07
N VAL A 403 2.39 -5.96 -37.64
CA VAL A 403 1.32 -6.59 -36.86
C VAL A 403 1.63 -8.07 -36.66
N CYS A 404 1.67 -8.49 -35.40
CA CYS A 404 1.93 -9.87 -34.96
C CYS A 404 0.71 -10.41 -34.19
N HIS A 405 0.56 -11.73 -34.13
CA HIS A 405 -0.52 -12.39 -33.38
C HIS A 405 0.04 -13.34 -32.33
N TRP A 406 -0.30 -13.09 -31.07
CA TRP A 406 0.13 -13.92 -29.94
C TRP A 406 -1.09 -14.54 -29.27
N ASN A 407 -1.06 -15.85 -29.06
CA ASN A 407 -2.06 -16.56 -28.27
C ASN A 407 -1.55 -16.75 -26.83
N SER A 408 -2.31 -17.48 -26.00
CA SER A 408 -1.79 -17.91 -24.70
C SER A 408 -0.52 -18.72 -24.90
N MET A 409 0.52 -18.36 -24.17
CA MET A 409 1.85 -18.96 -24.23
C MET A 409 2.44 -18.98 -22.83
N SER A 410 3.42 -19.87 -22.62
CA SER A 410 4.23 -19.86 -21.41
C SER A 410 5.12 -18.61 -21.33
N ASP A 411 5.62 -18.32 -20.13
CA ASP A 411 6.50 -17.17 -19.88
C ASP A 411 7.78 -17.24 -20.74
N ASP A 412 8.37 -18.44 -20.92
CA ASP A 412 9.58 -18.63 -21.71
C ASP A 412 9.35 -18.50 -23.22
N GLU A 413 8.20 -18.96 -23.71
CA GLU A 413 7.80 -18.75 -25.11
C GLU A 413 7.62 -17.26 -25.41
N ALA A 414 7.01 -16.51 -24.50
CA ALA A 414 6.86 -15.07 -24.62
C ALA A 414 8.21 -14.34 -24.62
N ALA A 415 9.12 -14.72 -23.72
CA ALA A 415 10.48 -14.19 -23.67
C ALA A 415 11.24 -14.46 -24.97
N ARG A 416 11.17 -15.68 -25.52
CA ARG A 416 11.79 -16.03 -26.80
C ARG A 416 11.20 -15.23 -27.96
N ALA A 417 9.88 -15.11 -28.04
CA ALA A 417 9.20 -14.35 -29.08
C ALA A 417 9.54 -12.84 -29.02
N MET A 418 9.64 -12.26 -27.82
CA MET A 418 10.17 -10.89 -27.65
C MET A 418 11.64 -10.79 -28.10
N GLY A 419 12.46 -11.80 -27.81
CA GLY A 419 13.86 -11.88 -28.25
C GLY A 419 14.02 -11.90 -29.77
N GLU A 420 13.14 -12.62 -30.47
CA GLU A 420 13.10 -12.64 -31.95
C GLU A 420 12.74 -11.27 -32.53
N LEU A 421 11.78 -10.55 -31.92
CA LEU A 421 11.47 -9.17 -32.30
C LEU A 421 12.68 -8.25 -32.09
N LYS A 422 13.38 -8.38 -30.95
CA LYS A 422 14.62 -7.62 -30.70
C LYS A 422 15.69 -7.89 -31.76
N ALA A 423 15.92 -9.16 -32.10
CA ALA A 423 16.91 -9.55 -33.11
C ALA A 423 16.59 -8.97 -34.49
N ARG A 424 15.31 -8.76 -34.80
CA ARG A 424 14.81 -8.08 -36.02
C ARG A 424 14.85 -6.55 -35.94
N GLY A 425 15.41 -6.00 -34.86
CA GLY A 425 15.63 -4.58 -34.64
C GLY A 425 14.44 -3.81 -34.04
N PHE A 426 13.39 -4.49 -33.57
CA PHE A 426 12.28 -3.82 -32.88
C PHE A 426 12.74 -3.29 -31.52
N LYS A 427 12.40 -2.03 -31.23
CA LYS A 427 12.78 -1.33 -30.00
C LYS A 427 11.57 -1.02 -29.10
N PHE A 428 10.37 -1.12 -29.65
CA PHE A 428 9.12 -0.84 -28.95
C PHE A 428 8.03 -1.83 -29.41
N VAL A 429 7.23 -2.34 -28.47
CA VAL A 429 6.13 -3.26 -28.78
C VAL A 429 4.84 -2.82 -28.12
N ILE A 430 3.79 -2.63 -28.91
CA ILE A 430 2.45 -2.32 -28.42
C ILE A 430 1.65 -3.63 -28.36
N PHE A 431 1.22 -4.02 -27.17
CA PHE A 431 0.32 -5.15 -26.99
C PHE A 431 -1.13 -4.66 -26.98
N VAL A 432 -2.01 -5.34 -27.72
CA VAL A 432 -3.46 -5.04 -27.78
C VAL A 432 -4.25 -6.23 -27.25
N GLY A 433 -4.93 -6.05 -26.11
CA GLY A 433 -5.71 -7.08 -25.42
C GLY A 433 -7.20 -6.75 -25.30
N ALA A 434 -8.05 -7.77 -25.07
CA ALA A 434 -9.51 -7.61 -25.17
C ALA A 434 -10.17 -6.83 -24.02
N VAL A 435 -9.67 -6.97 -22.78
CA VAL A 435 -10.36 -6.49 -21.57
C VAL A 435 -9.48 -5.54 -20.77
N LYS A 436 -10.11 -4.56 -20.09
CA LYS A 436 -9.43 -3.74 -19.08
C LYS A 436 -9.24 -4.57 -17.80
N ASN A 437 -7.99 -4.77 -17.38
CA ASN A 437 -7.61 -5.16 -16.01
C ASN A 437 -8.11 -6.53 -15.46
N THR A 438 -8.46 -7.52 -16.28
CA THR A 438 -8.81 -8.87 -15.77
C THR A 438 -7.79 -9.96 -16.10
N ASP A 439 -7.02 -9.82 -17.18
CA ASP A 439 -5.95 -10.76 -17.52
C ASP A 439 -4.64 -10.39 -16.81
N THR A 440 -4.65 -10.52 -15.48
CA THR A 440 -3.46 -10.23 -14.65
C THR A 440 -2.30 -11.14 -15.03
N GLU A 441 -2.57 -12.38 -15.39
CA GLU A 441 -1.58 -13.37 -15.83
C GLU A 441 -0.94 -12.97 -17.16
N GLY A 442 -1.74 -12.70 -18.21
CA GLY A 442 -1.22 -12.24 -19.49
C GLY A 442 -0.42 -10.94 -19.39
N HIS A 443 -0.85 -10.00 -18.54
CA HIS A 443 -0.08 -8.78 -18.30
C HIS A 443 1.27 -9.05 -17.64
N ARG A 444 1.34 -9.94 -16.64
CA ARG A 444 2.59 -10.32 -15.97
C ARG A 444 3.57 -10.99 -16.94
N MET A 445 3.07 -11.93 -17.75
CA MET A 445 3.85 -12.60 -18.79
C MET A 445 4.48 -11.61 -19.79
N ILE A 446 3.71 -10.63 -20.29
CA ILE A 446 4.23 -9.57 -21.16
C ILE A 446 5.35 -8.78 -20.46
N LYS A 447 5.21 -8.50 -19.16
CA LYS A 447 6.21 -7.74 -18.39
C LYS A 447 7.45 -8.54 -18.05
N TYR A 448 7.33 -9.84 -17.84
CA TYR A 448 8.46 -10.75 -17.74
C TYR A 448 9.25 -10.79 -19.06
N ALA A 449 8.55 -10.93 -20.20
CA ALA A 449 9.18 -10.95 -21.52
C ALA A 449 9.85 -9.62 -21.89
N GLU A 450 9.23 -8.48 -21.57
CA GLU A 450 9.80 -7.12 -21.68
C GLU A 450 11.18 -7.03 -21.02
N GLN A 451 11.30 -7.58 -19.81
CA GLN A 451 12.52 -7.51 -19.01
C GLN A 451 13.60 -8.45 -19.49
N LYS A 452 13.26 -9.72 -19.76
CA LYS A 452 14.20 -10.72 -20.28
C LYS A 452 14.77 -10.31 -21.64
N ALA A 453 13.92 -9.79 -22.52
CA ALA A 453 14.36 -9.34 -23.84
C ALA A 453 15.02 -7.95 -23.79
N GLY A 454 14.65 -7.08 -22.84
CA GLY A 454 15.08 -5.70 -22.83
C GLY A 454 14.47 -4.90 -23.99
N VAL A 455 13.16 -5.05 -24.22
CA VAL A 455 12.39 -4.31 -25.23
C VAL A 455 11.20 -3.65 -24.55
N VAL A 456 11.08 -2.34 -24.72
CA VAL A 456 10.02 -1.53 -24.08
C VAL A 456 8.65 -1.91 -24.63
N THR A 457 7.66 -2.05 -23.74
CA THR A 457 6.28 -2.42 -24.12
C THR A 457 5.22 -1.45 -23.60
N GLN A 458 4.15 -1.31 -24.38
CA GLN A 458 2.92 -0.60 -23.98
C GLN A 458 1.71 -1.52 -24.20
N HIS A 459 1.06 -1.93 -23.10
CA HIS A 459 -0.15 -2.75 -23.17
C HIS A 459 -1.40 -1.86 -23.19
N LEU A 460 -2.25 -2.04 -24.20
CA LEU A 460 -3.47 -1.26 -24.45
C LEU A 460 -4.66 -2.21 -24.59
N ALA A 461 -5.76 -1.87 -23.93
CA ALA A 461 -7.00 -2.64 -24.06
C ALA A 461 -7.83 -2.13 -25.25
N CYS A 462 -8.50 -3.03 -25.97
CA CYS A 462 -9.42 -2.70 -27.06
C CYS A 462 -10.41 -1.59 -26.71
N PRO A 463 -11.07 -1.59 -25.52
CA PRO A 463 -11.97 -0.50 -25.16
C PRO A 463 -11.29 0.86 -24.99
N THR A 464 -9.99 0.89 -24.59
CA THR A 464 -9.20 2.13 -24.51
C THR A 464 -8.88 2.67 -25.90
N LEU A 465 -8.66 1.79 -26.88
CA LEU A 465 -8.43 2.14 -28.28
C LEU A 465 -9.72 2.46 -29.05
N GLY A 466 -10.89 2.37 -28.41
CA GLY A 466 -12.18 2.54 -29.08
C GLY A 466 -12.55 1.38 -30.01
N ILE A 467 -11.88 0.24 -29.89
CA ILE A 467 -12.20 -0.98 -30.64
C ILE A 467 -13.38 -1.65 -29.96
N ASN A 468 -14.46 -1.88 -30.71
CA ASN A 468 -15.74 -2.43 -30.21
C ASN A 468 -16.31 -1.60 -29.03
N SER A 469 -16.04 -0.29 -29.02
CA SER A 469 -16.29 0.63 -27.92
C SER A 469 -16.57 2.03 -28.49
N ARG A 470 -16.85 3.01 -27.62
CA ARG A 470 -16.87 4.42 -28.01
C ARG A 470 -15.48 4.83 -28.53
N PRO A 471 -15.42 5.76 -29.52
CA PRO A 471 -14.14 6.26 -30.03
C PRO A 471 -13.20 6.72 -28.93
N MET A 472 -11.90 6.55 -29.17
CA MET A 472 -10.87 6.93 -28.21
C MET A 472 -10.94 8.45 -27.93
N GLY A 473 -11.20 8.81 -26.68
CA GLY A 473 -11.27 10.21 -26.26
C GLY A 473 -9.88 10.85 -26.13
N SER A 474 -9.82 12.19 -26.23
CA SER A 474 -8.58 12.98 -26.13
C SER A 474 -7.79 12.70 -24.85
N GLN A 475 -8.47 12.53 -23.71
CA GLN A 475 -7.81 12.19 -22.44
C GLN A 475 -7.12 10.83 -22.48
N SER A 476 -7.71 9.85 -23.18
CA SER A 476 -7.09 8.50 -23.31
C SER A 476 -5.84 8.56 -24.17
N VAL A 477 -5.90 9.28 -25.31
CA VAL A 477 -4.73 9.55 -26.16
C VAL A 477 -3.61 10.16 -25.33
N GLN A 478 -3.92 11.23 -24.58
CA GLN A 478 -2.91 11.91 -23.79
C GLN A 478 -2.29 11.00 -22.73
N ASN A 479 -3.10 10.29 -21.94
CA ASN A 479 -2.58 9.40 -20.89
C ASN A 479 -1.69 8.29 -21.48
N ILE A 480 -1.98 7.81 -22.69
CA ILE A 480 -1.12 6.85 -23.40
C ILE A 480 0.21 7.52 -23.78
N LEU A 481 0.17 8.74 -24.32
CA LEU A 481 1.37 9.45 -24.76
C LEU A 481 2.29 9.85 -23.60
N LEU A 482 1.72 10.29 -22.47
CA LEU A 482 2.50 10.60 -21.26
C LEU A 482 3.34 9.39 -20.83
N LYS A 483 2.73 8.20 -20.82
CA LYS A 483 3.44 6.95 -20.50
C LYS A 483 4.44 6.56 -21.58
N MET A 484 4.05 6.64 -22.84
CA MET A 484 4.88 6.24 -23.97
C MET A 484 6.16 7.07 -24.04
N ASN A 485 6.05 8.40 -23.90
CA ASN A 485 7.21 9.28 -23.93
C ASN A 485 8.20 8.95 -22.81
N GLN A 486 7.72 8.76 -21.57
CA GLN A 486 8.58 8.41 -20.44
C GLN A 486 9.21 7.02 -20.54
N LYS A 487 8.50 6.05 -21.13
CA LYS A 487 9.03 4.70 -21.43
C LYS A 487 10.07 4.67 -22.54
N LEU A 488 10.08 5.67 -23.40
CA LEU A 488 11.06 5.81 -24.48
C LEU A 488 12.20 6.77 -24.11
N GLY A 489 12.28 7.18 -22.84
CA GLY A 489 13.38 8.00 -22.28
C GLY A 489 13.13 9.51 -22.33
N GLY A 490 11.93 9.93 -22.73
CA GLY A 490 11.51 11.32 -22.71
C GLY A 490 11.07 11.80 -21.33
N ILE A 491 10.91 13.12 -21.21
CA ILE A 491 10.41 13.83 -20.02
C ILE A 491 9.22 14.67 -20.47
N ASN A 492 8.05 14.45 -19.88
CA ASN A 492 6.84 15.15 -20.32
C ASN A 492 6.87 16.62 -19.94
N TYR A 493 7.20 16.90 -18.68
CA TYR A 493 7.35 18.25 -18.14
C TYR A 493 8.37 18.23 -17.00
N SER A 494 8.97 19.38 -16.71
CA SER A 494 9.74 19.60 -15.48
C SER A 494 8.91 20.41 -14.49
N ILE A 495 9.36 20.46 -13.24
CA ILE A 495 8.79 21.34 -12.21
C ILE A 495 9.71 22.53 -12.00
N ALA A 496 9.12 23.70 -11.79
CA ALA A 496 9.82 24.93 -11.43
C ALA A 496 9.11 25.67 -10.30
N ILE A 497 9.88 26.48 -9.57
CA ILE A 497 9.34 27.39 -8.56
C ILE A 497 8.72 28.62 -9.22
N THR A 498 7.61 29.13 -8.65
CA THR A 498 7.04 30.43 -9.01
C THR A 498 7.32 31.51 -7.96
N PRO A 499 7.33 32.80 -8.34
CA PRO A 499 7.40 33.92 -7.39
C PRO A 499 6.34 33.87 -6.29
N ASN A 500 5.13 33.40 -6.60
CA ASN A 500 4.08 33.25 -5.60
C ASN A 500 4.37 32.14 -4.58
N MET A 501 4.94 31.01 -5.01
CA MET A 501 5.42 30.00 -4.05
C MET A 501 6.53 30.56 -3.15
N LEU A 502 7.43 31.36 -3.72
CA LEU A 502 8.49 32.05 -2.98
C LEU A 502 7.91 32.99 -1.91
N GLN A 503 6.87 33.77 -2.22
CA GLN A 503 6.22 34.67 -1.26
C GLN A 503 5.44 33.93 -0.15
N SER A 504 4.87 32.76 -0.46
CA SER A 504 4.19 31.93 0.55
C SER A 504 5.15 31.21 1.49
N ALA A 505 6.43 31.10 1.12
CA ALA A 505 7.46 30.61 2.01
C ALA A 505 7.96 31.78 2.86
N HIS A 506 7.98 31.62 4.19
CA HIS A 506 8.54 32.63 5.10
C HIS A 506 10.01 32.99 4.77
N ASN A 507 10.69 32.20 3.92
CA ASN A 507 11.99 32.51 3.34
C ASN A 507 12.16 32.02 1.88
N SER A 508 11.70 32.83 0.93
CA SER A 508 11.78 32.57 -0.53
C SER A 508 13.16 32.10 -1.04
N ALA A 509 14.25 32.77 -0.65
CA ALA A 509 15.59 32.50 -1.19
C ALA A 509 16.12 31.10 -0.81
N GLU A 510 15.69 30.57 0.34
CA GLU A 510 16.06 29.24 0.81
C GLU A 510 15.47 28.16 -0.10
N MET A 511 14.16 28.21 -0.39
CA MET A 511 13.45 27.13 -1.07
C MET A 511 14.04 26.76 -2.45
N ASN A 512 14.51 27.73 -3.24
CA ASN A 512 15.05 27.47 -4.57
C ASN A 512 16.39 26.74 -4.56
N THR A 513 17.33 27.23 -3.75
CA THR A 513 18.65 26.62 -3.60
C THR A 513 18.55 25.30 -2.83
N GLU A 514 17.65 25.26 -1.84
CA GLU A 514 17.49 24.13 -0.93
C GLU A 514 16.92 22.89 -1.63
N PHE A 515 15.96 23.07 -2.54
CA PHE A 515 15.20 21.95 -3.13
C PHE A 515 15.35 21.81 -4.65
N PHE A 516 15.43 22.89 -5.43
CA PHE A 516 15.32 22.80 -6.90
C PHE A 516 16.64 23.05 -7.63
N GLY A 517 17.77 23.00 -6.90
CA GLY A 517 19.11 23.06 -7.48
C GLY A 517 19.43 21.87 -8.38
N LYS A 518 20.28 22.09 -9.39
CA LYS A 518 20.71 21.04 -10.34
C LYS A 518 21.46 19.87 -9.69
N SER A 519 22.04 20.08 -8.50
CA SER A 519 22.82 19.09 -7.76
C SER A 519 22.00 18.39 -6.66
N VAL A 520 20.66 18.52 -6.69
CA VAL A 520 19.74 17.85 -5.75
C VAL A 520 19.22 16.56 -6.37
N MET A 521 19.42 15.44 -5.68
CA MET A 521 18.91 14.14 -6.06
C MET A 521 17.76 13.75 -5.13
N TYR A 522 16.61 13.43 -5.72
CA TYR A 522 15.46 12.90 -5.01
C TYR A 522 15.41 11.39 -5.18
N VAL A 523 15.14 10.66 -4.10
CA VAL A 523 15.09 9.20 -4.10
C VAL A 523 13.77 8.74 -3.49
N GLY A 524 13.15 7.73 -4.06
CA GLY A 524 12.05 6.99 -3.46
C GLY A 524 12.48 5.57 -3.15
N LEU A 525 12.15 5.07 -1.95
CA LEU A 525 12.42 3.70 -1.52
C LEU A 525 11.15 3.06 -0.96
N SER A 526 10.80 1.87 -1.47
CA SER A 526 9.65 1.11 -1.00
C SER A 526 9.93 -0.39 -1.04
N VAL A 527 9.41 -1.12 -0.05
CA VAL A 527 9.42 -2.59 -0.02
C VAL A 527 8.00 -3.10 -0.22
N SER A 528 7.85 -4.14 -1.05
CA SER A 528 6.59 -4.86 -1.23
C SER A 528 6.77 -6.29 -0.78
N HIS A 529 5.88 -6.75 0.09
CA HIS A 529 5.79 -8.14 0.51
C HIS A 529 4.63 -8.83 -0.21
N ASP A 530 4.75 -10.14 -0.38
CA ASP A 530 3.65 -10.95 -0.88
C ASP A 530 2.53 -11.10 0.15
N GLY A 531 1.38 -11.63 -0.32
CA GLY A 531 0.17 -11.75 0.48
C GLY A 531 0.39 -12.50 1.80
N PRO A 532 -0.52 -12.32 2.78
CA PRO A 532 -0.43 -13.06 4.04
C PRO A 532 -0.49 -14.57 3.77
N GLN A 533 0.35 -15.31 4.48
CA GLN A 533 0.36 -16.77 4.48
C GLN A 533 -1.01 -17.33 4.88
N SER A 534 -1.35 -18.51 4.35
CA SER A 534 -2.61 -19.17 4.70
C SER A 534 -2.66 -19.54 6.19
N ILE A 535 -3.86 -19.61 6.78
CA ILE A 535 -4.03 -20.00 8.18
C ILE A 535 -3.43 -21.39 8.43
N PHE A 536 -3.60 -22.31 7.47
CA PHE A 536 -3.02 -23.64 7.53
C PHE A 536 -1.49 -23.59 7.60
N ASP A 537 -0.84 -22.86 6.68
CA ASP A 537 0.62 -22.79 6.65
C ASP A 537 1.17 -22.12 7.93
N GLN A 538 0.44 -21.16 8.52
CA GLN A 538 0.77 -20.58 9.83
C GLN A 538 0.67 -21.62 10.95
N GLN A 539 -0.42 -22.40 11.00
CA GLN A 539 -0.63 -23.45 12.00
C GLN A 539 0.36 -24.61 11.85
N ALA A 540 0.79 -24.89 10.62
CA ALA A 540 1.81 -25.89 10.31
C ALA A 540 3.24 -25.40 10.58
N GLY A 541 3.42 -24.13 10.98
CA GLY A 541 4.73 -23.53 11.19
C GLY A 541 5.58 -23.43 9.91
N THR A 542 4.94 -23.44 8.74
CA THR A 542 5.63 -23.33 7.46
C THR A 542 6.23 -21.92 7.37
N GLU A 543 7.50 -21.79 6.99
CA GLU A 543 8.08 -20.46 6.76
C GLU A 543 7.57 -19.84 5.44
N MET A 544 7.45 -18.51 5.42
CA MET A 544 7.15 -17.82 4.17
C MET A 544 8.38 -17.79 3.28
N LYS A 545 8.28 -18.46 2.14
CA LYS A 545 9.41 -18.60 1.21
C LYS A 545 9.47 -17.51 0.16
N THR A 546 8.39 -16.75 -0.06
CA THR A 546 8.35 -15.79 -1.17
C THR A 546 9.16 -14.54 -0.86
N PRO A 547 10.17 -14.21 -1.69
CA PRO A 547 10.98 -13.00 -1.54
C PRO A 547 10.18 -11.70 -1.42
N SER A 548 10.71 -10.75 -0.66
CA SER A 548 10.23 -9.35 -0.71
C SER A 548 10.90 -8.63 -1.88
N THR A 549 10.21 -7.66 -2.48
CA THR A 549 10.77 -6.85 -3.57
C THR A 549 11.02 -5.43 -3.10
N VAL A 550 12.24 -4.92 -3.28
CA VAL A 550 12.61 -3.53 -3.04
C VAL A 550 12.53 -2.77 -4.36
N GLY A 551 11.86 -1.62 -4.36
CA GLY A 551 11.87 -0.67 -5.48
C GLY A 551 12.60 0.60 -5.09
N MET A 552 13.47 1.08 -5.97
CA MET A 552 14.18 2.35 -5.84
C MET A 552 14.01 3.20 -7.10
N CYS A 553 13.53 4.42 -6.92
CA CYS A 553 13.45 5.44 -7.96
C CYS A 553 14.35 6.61 -7.56
N TYR A 554 14.99 7.27 -8.53
CA TYR A 554 15.74 8.49 -8.28
C TYR A 554 15.67 9.48 -9.44
N SER A 555 15.77 10.77 -9.14
CA SER A 555 15.85 11.85 -10.12
C SER A 555 17.28 12.08 -10.60
N THR A 556 17.43 12.74 -11.74
CA THR A 556 18.72 13.11 -12.35
C THR A 556 18.71 14.59 -12.74
N GLU A 557 18.76 14.93 -14.04
CA GLU A 557 18.83 16.29 -14.57
C GLU A 557 17.73 17.23 -14.05
N THR A 558 16.53 16.69 -13.80
CA THR A 558 15.37 17.42 -13.26
C THR A 558 14.64 16.57 -12.22
N PRO A 559 13.79 17.18 -11.36
CA PRO A 559 12.94 16.44 -10.42
C PRO A 559 11.93 15.49 -11.06
N THR A 560 11.79 15.46 -12.40
CA THR A 560 10.88 14.57 -13.14
C THR A 560 11.63 13.56 -14.03
N ALA A 561 12.95 13.69 -14.12
CA ALA A 561 13.84 12.82 -14.88
C ALA A 561 14.16 11.54 -14.11
N PHE A 562 13.18 10.65 -13.93
CA PHE A 562 13.37 9.44 -13.13
C PHE A 562 14.20 8.36 -13.83
N ARG A 563 14.99 7.69 -12.99
CA ARG A 563 15.62 6.40 -13.19
C ARG A 563 15.21 5.49 -12.04
N GLY A 564 15.38 4.19 -12.19
CA GLY A 564 14.97 3.29 -11.15
C GLY A 564 15.23 1.84 -11.47
N LYS A 565 15.24 1.03 -10.41
CA LYS A 565 15.45 -0.40 -10.43
C LYS A 565 14.73 -1.03 -9.25
N TYR A 566 14.65 -2.35 -9.29
CA TYR A 566 14.13 -3.13 -8.18
C TYR A 566 14.99 -4.39 -8.04
N TRP A 567 14.97 -4.99 -6.85
CA TRP A 567 15.67 -6.22 -6.54
C TRP A 567 14.91 -6.99 -5.46
N TRP A 568 15.35 -8.21 -5.16
CA TRP A 568 14.71 -9.08 -4.19
C TRP A 568 15.56 -9.26 -2.94
N GLN A 569 14.88 -9.45 -1.83
CA GLN A 569 15.47 -9.71 -0.52
C GLN A 569 14.69 -10.81 0.21
N PRO A 570 15.22 -11.33 1.33
CA PRO A 570 14.51 -12.27 2.18
C PRO A 570 13.03 -11.93 2.44
N ALA A 571 12.24 -13.00 2.56
CA ALA A 571 10.80 -12.88 2.80
C ALA A 571 10.54 -12.06 4.07
N ARG A 572 9.69 -11.04 3.97
CA ARG A 572 9.28 -10.12 5.05
C ARG A 572 10.41 -9.39 5.78
N GLN A 573 11.61 -9.32 5.19
CA GLN A 573 12.65 -8.49 5.75
C GLN A 573 12.27 -7.00 5.67
N VAL A 574 12.39 -6.28 6.79
CA VAL A 574 12.05 -4.85 6.90
C VAL A 574 13.18 -3.96 6.39
N LEU A 575 14.42 -4.24 6.83
CA LEU A 575 15.62 -3.54 6.39
C LEU A 575 15.94 -3.85 4.92
N ILE A 576 16.29 -2.82 4.15
CA ILE A 576 16.65 -3.00 2.75
C ILE A 576 18.04 -3.63 2.61
N SER A 577 18.13 -4.82 2.01
CA SER A 577 19.41 -5.44 1.69
C SER A 577 20.03 -4.87 0.40
N SER A 578 21.35 -4.96 0.27
CA SER A 578 22.10 -4.51 -0.91
C SER A 578 21.85 -3.04 -1.28
N LEU A 579 21.54 -2.21 -0.27
CA LEU A 579 21.24 -0.80 -0.46
C LEU A 579 22.47 -0.07 -0.97
N LYS A 580 23.64 -0.28 -0.33
CA LYS A 580 24.93 0.33 -0.71
C LYS A 580 25.26 0.18 -2.19
N GLU A 581 25.31 -1.04 -2.72
CA GLU A 581 25.69 -1.29 -4.12
C GLU A 581 24.69 -0.65 -5.08
N ASN A 582 23.40 -0.75 -4.75
CA ASN A 582 22.36 -0.15 -5.56
C ASN A 582 22.43 1.38 -5.55
N PHE A 583 22.75 1.97 -4.40
CA PHE A 583 22.87 3.41 -4.22
C PHE A 583 24.13 3.97 -4.90
N ILE A 584 25.28 3.27 -4.85
CA ILE A 584 26.49 3.61 -5.62
C ILE A 584 26.16 3.73 -7.10
N SER A 585 25.51 2.72 -7.67
CA SER A 585 25.11 2.73 -9.08
C SER A 585 24.15 3.89 -9.43
N ALA A 586 23.29 4.32 -8.49
CA ALA A 586 22.42 5.48 -8.68
C ALA A 586 23.20 6.80 -8.67
N LEU A 587 24.18 6.94 -7.76
CA LEU A 587 25.06 8.11 -7.67
C LEU A 587 25.97 8.25 -8.89
N GLU A 588 26.52 7.14 -9.40
CA GLU A 588 27.32 7.12 -10.62
C GLU A 588 26.47 7.48 -11.86
N ASN A 589 25.24 6.96 -11.94
CA ASN A 589 24.31 7.32 -13.01
C ASN A 589 23.96 8.82 -12.95
N PHE A 590 23.69 9.35 -11.76
CA PHE A 590 23.47 10.78 -11.55
C PHE A 590 24.67 11.59 -12.06
N LYS A 591 25.90 11.23 -11.67
CA LYS A 591 27.11 11.90 -12.16
C LYS A 591 27.28 11.82 -13.67
N LYS A 592 26.92 10.69 -14.28
CA LYS A 592 26.98 10.52 -15.75
C LYS A 592 26.01 11.46 -16.47
N GLU A 593 24.80 11.67 -15.95
CA GLU A 593 23.80 12.52 -16.59
C GLU A 593 23.95 14.01 -16.24
N VAL A 594 24.32 14.33 -15.00
CA VAL A 594 24.41 15.71 -14.49
C VAL A 594 25.81 16.30 -14.62
N GLY A 595 26.85 15.46 -14.70
CA GLY A 595 28.26 15.84 -14.78
C GLY A 595 28.98 15.92 -13.43
N GLU A 596 28.26 15.95 -12.32
CA GLU A 596 28.80 15.91 -10.95
C GLU A 596 27.95 14.99 -10.05
N HIS A 597 28.53 14.49 -8.96
CA HIS A 597 27.76 13.79 -7.92
C HIS A 597 26.79 14.77 -7.22
N PRO A 598 25.65 14.29 -6.69
CA PRO A 598 24.73 15.17 -6.00
C PRO A 598 25.38 15.77 -4.74
N LYS A 599 25.07 17.03 -4.47
CA LYS A 599 25.46 17.74 -3.24
C LYS A 599 24.43 17.57 -2.13
N LYS A 600 23.20 17.22 -2.52
CA LYS A 600 22.09 16.97 -1.61
C LYS A 600 21.24 15.79 -2.09
N ILE A 601 20.80 14.98 -1.15
CA ILE A 601 20.01 13.77 -1.37
C ILE A 601 18.78 13.84 -0.46
N ILE A 602 17.58 13.81 -1.04
CA ILE A 602 16.31 13.79 -0.31
C ILE A 602 15.61 12.47 -0.59
N ILE A 603 15.41 11.67 0.45
CA ILE A 603 14.90 10.29 0.34
C ILE A 603 13.49 10.21 0.92
N PHE A 604 12.53 9.85 0.09
CA PHE A 604 11.18 9.49 0.50
C PHE A 604 11.10 7.98 0.73
N ARG A 605 11.02 7.56 1.99
CA ARG A 605 10.96 6.16 2.39
C ARG A 605 9.54 5.77 2.80
N GLY A 606 8.92 4.84 2.08
CA GLY A 606 7.58 4.33 2.36
C GLY A 606 7.58 2.85 2.72
N GLY A 607 6.56 2.39 3.44
CA GLY A 607 6.40 0.97 3.81
C GLY A 607 6.97 0.57 5.17
N LEU A 608 7.35 1.53 6.01
CA LEU A 608 7.63 1.31 7.44
C LEU A 608 6.38 1.64 8.26
N SER A 609 6.06 0.83 9.27
CA SER A 609 5.05 1.18 10.29
C SER A 609 5.66 2.08 11.37
N GLU A 610 4.86 2.87 12.08
CA GLU A 610 5.38 3.89 13.03
C GLU A 610 6.35 3.33 14.08
N GLY A 611 6.15 2.09 14.53
CA GLY A 611 7.06 1.43 15.48
C GLY A 611 8.40 1.00 14.86
N GLU A 612 8.46 0.83 13.55
CA GLU A 612 9.64 0.40 12.78
C GLU A 612 10.47 1.57 12.25
N MET A 613 9.94 2.80 12.31
CA MET A 613 10.43 3.94 11.53
C MET A 613 11.86 4.36 11.85
N TYR A 614 12.12 4.79 13.10
CA TYR A 614 13.37 5.47 13.45
C TYR A 614 14.57 4.53 13.38
N LYS A 615 14.48 3.38 14.05
CA LYS A 615 15.58 2.43 14.11
C LYS A 615 15.96 1.93 12.72
N ASN A 616 14.99 1.51 11.91
CA ASN A 616 15.28 0.99 10.59
C ASN A 616 15.76 2.07 9.61
N ALA A 617 15.22 3.30 9.70
CA ALA A 617 15.74 4.41 8.90
C ALA A 617 17.20 4.71 9.25
N GLN A 618 17.55 4.72 10.54
CA GLN A 618 18.93 4.93 10.97
C GLN A 618 19.85 3.81 10.47
N ASP A 619 19.44 2.55 10.62
CA ASP A 619 20.20 1.39 10.15
C ASP A 619 20.39 1.39 8.62
N GLU A 620 19.40 1.82 7.84
CA GLU A 620 19.49 2.00 6.38
C GLU A 620 20.50 3.11 5.98
N ILE A 621 20.79 4.05 6.87
CA ILE A 621 21.70 5.18 6.63
C ILE A 621 23.13 4.86 7.09
N ASP A 622 23.27 4.48 8.37
CA ASP A 622 24.56 4.30 9.05
C ASP A 622 25.08 2.86 8.98
N GLY A 623 24.23 1.90 8.64
CA GLY A 623 24.61 0.50 8.54
C GLY A 623 25.77 0.24 7.58
N LYS A 624 26.43 -0.91 7.74
CA LYS A 624 27.59 -1.32 6.92
C LYS A 624 27.30 -1.33 5.41
N ASP A 625 26.06 -1.65 5.07
CA ASP A 625 25.52 -1.66 3.70
C ASP A 625 24.52 -0.51 3.46
N GLY A 626 24.59 0.55 4.27
CA GLY A 626 23.70 1.72 4.21
C GLY A 626 24.18 2.84 3.27
N ILE A 627 23.45 3.95 3.27
CA ILE A 627 23.67 5.09 2.37
C ILE A 627 25.01 5.79 2.61
N LYS A 628 25.42 6.00 3.88
CA LYS A 628 26.73 6.61 4.18
C LYS A 628 27.90 5.75 3.73
N ALA A 629 27.74 4.43 3.77
CA ALA A 629 28.75 3.52 3.24
C ALA A 629 28.89 3.65 1.71
N ALA A 630 27.80 3.93 1.00
CA ALA A 630 27.81 4.20 -0.44
C ALA A 630 28.50 5.53 -0.79
N THR A 631 28.16 6.62 -0.09
CA THR A 631 28.76 7.94 -0.33
C THR A 631 30.25 7.94 0.00
N LYS A 632 30.65 7.31 1.11
CA LYS A 632 32.05 7.13 1.51
C LYS A 632 32.85 6.32 0.47
N ALA A 633 32.26 5.26 -0.10
CA ALA A 633 32.92 4.46 -1.13
C ALA A 633 33.25 5.28 -2.40
N LEU A 634 32.46 6.31 -2.69
CA LEU A 634 32.68 7.23 -3.81
C LEU A 634 33.47 8.49 -3.42
N GLY A 635 33.86 8.63 -2.16
CA GLY A 635 34.59 9.80 -1.65
C GLY A 635 33.79 11.10 -1.73
N ILE A 636 32.46 11.02 -1.58
CA ILE A 636 31.57 12.19 -1.56
C ILE A 636 30.89 12.36 -0.21
N ASP A 637 30.51 13.60 0.10
CA ASP A 637 29.85 13.97 1.36
C ASP A 637 28.62 14.86 1.09
N PRO A 638 27.52 14.30 0.55
CA PRO A 638 26.31 15.05 0.29
C PRO A 638 25.50 15.27 1.57
N GLN A 639 24.73 16.36 1.63
CA GLN A 639 23.69 16.53 2.64
C GLN A 639 22.57 15.51 2.39
N ILE A 640 22.26 14.67 3.37
CA ILE A 640 21.21 13.65 3.28
C ILE A 640 20.04 14.01 4.21
N TYR A 641 18.83 13.90 3.66
CA TYR A 641 17.56 14.00 4.38
C TYR A 641 16.71 12.76 4.09
N VAL A 642 16.14 12.14 5.13
CA VAL A 642 15.24 10.99 5.00
C VAL A 642 13.87 11.34 5.55
N VAL A 643 12.91 11.43 4.64
CA VAL A 643 11.50 11.70 4.91
C VAL A 643 10.72 10.40 4.85
N LEU A 644 10.29 9.91 6.00
CA LEU A 644 9.36 8.79 6.06
C LEU A 644 7.98 9.28 5.62
N THR A 645 7.37 8.52 4.71
CA THR A 645 6.10 8.88 4.08
C THR A 645 5.07 7.80 4.39
N ILE A 646 4.10 8.14 5.22
CA ILE A 646 3.07 7.23 5.71
C ILE A 646 1.79 7.45 4.92
N VAL A 647 1.44 6.43 4.14
CA VAL A 647 0.40 6.50 3.09
C VAL A 647 -0.89 5.77 3.48
N HIS A 648 -0.86 5.03 4.59
CA HIS A 648 -1.94 4.16 5.06
C HIS A 648 -2.37 4.50 6.49
N SER A 649 -2.62 5.77 6.75
CA SER A 649 -3.19 6.23 8.01
C SER A 649 -4.72 6.07 8.06
N SER A 650 -5.24 5.75 9.24
CA SER A 650 -6.67 5.85 9.56
C SER A 650 -7.14 7.31 9.65
N MET A 651 -6.24 8.26 9.89
CA MET A 651 -6.55 9.69 10.00
C MET A 651 -7.37 10.20 8.80
N ARG A 652 -8.42 10.96 9.07
CA ARG A 652 -9.20 11.70 8.07
C ARG A 652 -9.30 13.15 8.50
N LEU A 653 -9.10 14.04 7.53
CA LEU A 653 -9.24 15.46 7.71
C LEU A 653 -10.44 15.91 6.89
N LEU A 654 -11.37 16.60 7.55
CA LEU A 654 -12.62 17.05 6.97
C LEU A 654 -12.65 18.58 7.00
N ARG A 655 -13.22 19.17 5.96
CA ARG A 655 -13.34 20.63 5.85
C ARG A 655 -14.58 21.07 6.64
N THR A 656 -14.43 22.06 7.51
CA THR A 656 -15.51 22.52 8.39
C THR A 656 -16.60 23.32 7.67
N ASP A 657 -16.27 23.95 6.53
CA ASP A 657 -17.18 24.74 5.69
C ASP A 657 -17.77 23.94 4.50
N ALA A 658 -17.60 22.61 4.48
CA ALA A 658 -18.15 21.78 3.42
C ALA A 658 -19.68 21.68 3.54
N ALA A 659 -20.39 21.97 2.44
CA ALA A 659 -21.83 21.79 2.40
C ALA A 659 -22.21 20.29 2.49
N PRO A 660 -23.23 19.92 3.30
CA PRO A 660 -23.74 18.55 3.36
C PRO A 660 -24.21 18.05 1.97
N GLY A 661 -23.91 16.80 1.63
CA GLY A 661 -24.29 16.21 0.33
C GLY A 661 -23.55 16.78 -0.88
N GLY A 662 -22.54 17.63 -0.68
CA GLY A 662 -21.71 18.17 -1.75
C GLY A 662 -21.00 17.08 -2.59
N ARG A 663 -20.55 17.45 -3.79
CA ARG A 663 -19.74 16.54 -4.60
C ARG A 663 -18.39 16.31 -3.89
N PRO A 664 -17.78 15.12 -3.96
CA PRO A 664 -16.49 14.86 -3.31
C PRO A 664 -15.43 15.90 -3.62
N VAL A 665 -15.40 16.39 -4.87
CA VAL A 665 -14.44 17.39 -5.35
C VAL A 665 -14.59 18.74 -4.65
N ASP A 666 -15.82 19.07 -4.22
CA ASP A 666 -16.15 20.33 -3.56
C ASP A 666 -16.12 20.20 -2.03
N SER A 667 -16.29 18.99 -1.48
CA SER A 667 -16.35 18.73 -0.03
C SER A 667 -15.03 18.26 0.58
N ASN A 668 -14.11 17.73 -0.24
CA ASN A 668 -12.76 17.38 0.24
C ASN A 668 -11.91 18.62 0.52
N LEU A 669 -10.82 18.41 1.26
CA LEU A 669 -9.76 19.39 1.37
C LEU A 669 -9.16 19.72 -0.01
N PRO A 670 -8.89 21.00 -0.30
CA PRO A 670 -8.17 21.41 -1.49
C PRO A 670 -6.78 20.75 -1.59
N ALA A 671 -6.31 20.52 -2.82
CA ALA A 671 -4.94 20.07 -3.05
C ALA A 671 -3.93 21.09 -2.50
N GLY A 672 -2.87 20.60 -1.86
CA GLY A 672 -1.87 21.40 -1.17
C GLY A 672 -2.22 21.74 0.27
N THR A 673 -3.34 21.25 0.82
CA THR A 673 -3.66 21.47 2.24
C THR A 673 -2.66 20.73 3.13
N THR A 674 -2.10 21.45 4.10
CA THR A 674 -1.07 20.96 5.02
C THR A 674 -1.39 21.33 6.46
N ILE A 675 -0.97 20.48 7.39
CA ILE A 675 -1.13 20.68 8.83
C ILE A 675 0.21 20.41 9.49
N THR A 676 0.74 21.43 10.17
CA THR A 676 2.04 21.44 10.83
C THR A 676 1.94 21.61 12.35
N GLN A 677 0.72 21.81 12.88
CA GLN A 677 0.43 22.00 14.30
C GLN A 677 -0.93 21.39 14.67
N GLY A 678 -1.22 21.22 15.97
CA GLY A 678 -2.52 20.79 16.50
C GLY A 678 -2.78 19.27 16.50
N ILE A 679 -2.26 18.54 15.50
CA ILE A 679 -2.37 17.07 15.40
C ILE A 679 -1.07 16.37 14.99
N VAL A 680 0.03 17.12 14.82
CA VAL A 680 1.36 16.56 14.55
C VAL A 680 1.96 15.99 15.82
N ASP A 681 2.96 15.11 15.69
CA ASP A 681 3.67 14.53 16.82
C ASP A 681 4.23 15.60 17.77
N ALA A 682 3.98 15.45 19.06
CA ALA A 682 4.41 16.44 20.07
C ALA A 682 5.78 16.16 20.67
N ARG A 683 6.41 15.03 20.33
CA ARG A 683 7.69 14.66 20.94
C ARG A 683 8.76 15.71 20.62
N PRO A 684 9.62 16.07 21.58
CA PRO A 684 10.71 17.01 21.33
C PRO A 684 11.60 16.56 20.16
N GLY A 685 12.06 17.52 19.36
CA GLY A 685 12.96 17.28 18.21
C GLY A 685 12.31 16.61 17.00
N VAL A 686 11.03 16.22 17.08
CA VAL A 686 10.31 15.59 15.98
C VAL A 686 9.79 16.63 14.98
N VAL A 687 10.07 16.39 13.70
CA VAL A 687 9.54 17.19 12.59
C VAL A 687 8.53 16.35 11.81
N ASP A 688 7.26 16.73 11.91
CA ASP A 688 6.10 15.99 11.39
C ASP A 688 5.10 16.93 10.71
N ALA A 689 4.49 16.46 9.63
CA ALA A 689 3.48 17.21 8.88
C ALA A 689 2.47 16.28 8.19
N PHE A 690 1.21 16.71 8.09
CA PHE A 690 0.21 16.07 7.24
C PHE A 690 0.00 16.87 5.96
N ILE A 691 -0.14 16.18 4.83
CA ILE A 691 -0.41 16.80 3.53
C ILE A 691 -1.51 16.07 2.76
N VAL A 692 -2.39 16.86 2.13
CA VAL A 692 -3.33 16.41 1.10
C VAL A 692 -2.92 17.08 -0.22
N SER A 693 -2.05 16.41 -0.98
CA SER A 693 -1.53 16.94 -2.25
C SER A 693 -2.45 16.62 -3.43
N GLN A 694 -3.24 15.54 -3.36
CA GLN A 694 -4.13 15.10 -4.43
C GLN A 694 -5.48 15.82 -4.41
N LYS A 695 -6.10 15.94 -5.59
CA LYS A 695 -7.50 16.36 -5.71
C LYS A 695 -8.43 15.18 -5.38
N GLY A 696 -9.24 15.32 -4.33
CA GLY A 696 -10.20 14.31 -3.87
C GLY A 696 -11.40 14.11 -4.80
N GLN A 697 -11.23 13.35 -5.89
CA GLN A 697 -12.30 13.14 -6.88
C GLN A 697 -13.42 12.20 -6.40
N ILE A 698 -13.09 11.22 -5.57
CA ILE A 698 -13.99 10.14 -5.15
C ILE A 698 -13.73 9.84 -3.67
N GLY A 699 -14.81 9.67 -2.90
CA GLY A 699 -14.74 9.39 -1.47
C GLY A 699 -14.04 10.50 -0.68
N THR A 700 -13.45 10.13 0.45
CA THR A 700 -12.71 11.03 1.34
C THR A 700 -11.21 10.90 1.08
N SER A 701 -10.54 12.04 0.91
CA SER A 701 -9.09 12.11 0.71
C SER A 701 -8.36 11.58 1.94
N ARG A 702 -7.27 10.86 1.70
CA ARG A 702 -6.38 10.40 2.76
C ARG A 702 -5.19 11.35 2.84
N PRO A 703 -4.94 11.98 4.00
CA PRO A 703 -3.71 12.73 4.18
C PRO A 703 -2.53 11.76 4.23
N THR A 704 -1.42 12.21 3.67
CA THR A 704 -0.11 11.58 3.81
C THR A 704 0.59 12.24 4.97
N ARG A 705 1.14 11.44 5.89
CA ARG A 705 1.98 11.96 6.99
C ARG A 705 3.44 11.88 6.57
N LEU A 706 4.16 12.97 6.74
CA LEU A 706 5.58 13.12 6.42
C LEU A 706 6.34 13.36 7.70
N PHE A 707 7.41 12.58 7.89
CA PHE A 707 8.20 12.59 9.10
C PHE A 707 9.67 12.67 8.75
N LEU A 708 10.43 13.61 9.32
CA LEU A 708 11.88 13.67 9.12
C LEU A 708 12.59 12.69 10.06
N ALA A 709 13.00 11.54 9.53
CA ALA A 709 13.69 10.52 10.33
C ALA A 709 15.19 10.74 10.45
N TYR A 710 15.79 11.43 9.49
CA TYR A 710 17.21 11.72 9.51
C TYR A 710 17.49 12.99 8.72
N GLN A 711 18.42 13.78 9.22
CA GLN A 711 19.10 14.84 8.49
C GLN A 711 20.57 14.82 8.86
N THR A 712 21.43 15.29 7.97
CA THR A 712 22.87 15.39 8.23
C THR A 712 23.14 16.50 9.25
N GLU A 713 23.96 16.24 10.26
CA GLU A 713 24.23 17.18 11.37
C GLU A 713 24.74 18.55 10.91
N THR A 714 25.52 18.59 9.83
CA THR A 714 26.07 19.83 9.25
C THR A 714 25.10 20.55 8.31
N ALA A 715 23.91 19.99 8.07
CA ALA A 715 22.94 20.54 7.14
C ALA A 715 21.93 21.48 7.85
N PRO A 716 21.32 22.43 7.11
CA PRO A 716 20.25 23.27 7.67
C PRO A 716 19.12 22.42 8.25
N LEU A 717 18.65 22.81 9.44
CA LEU A 717 17.57 22.11 10.14
C LEU A 717 16.25 22.28 9.38
N TRP A 718 15.62 21.16 9.05
CA TRP A 718 14.29 21.19 8.44
C TRP A 718 13.19 21.34 9.50
N THR A 719 12.11 21.98 9.07
CA THR A 719 10.87 22.19 9.86
C THR A 719 9.69 21.51 9.16
N SER A 720 8.52 21.48 9.82
CA SER A 720 7.29 20.92 9.23
C SER A 720 6.85 21.66 7.96
N ASP A 721 7.22 22.93 7.81
CA ASP A 721 6.97 23.69 6.59
C ASP A 721 7.83 23.18 5.42
N HIS A 722 9.10 22.86 5.68
CA HIS A 722 9.98 22.25 4.68
C HIS A 722 9.41 20.91 4.18
N LEU A 723 8.90 20.07 5.09
CA LEU A 723 8.20 18.82 4.74
C LEU A 723 6.95 19.08 3.88
N SER A 724 6.18 20.10 4.25
CA SER A 724 4.96 20.50 3.53
C SER A 724 5.26 20.96 2.10
N TRP A 725 6.26 21.83 1.92
CA TRP A 725 6.66 22.32 0.60
C TRP A 725 7.19 21.21 -0.30
N ILE A 726 8.14 20.41 0.22
CA ILE A 726 8.78 19.36 -0.59
C ILE A 726 7.83 18.22 -0.89
N GLY A 727 6.99 17.84 0.09
CA GLY A 727 5.93 16.86 -0.07
C GLY A 727 4.92 17.26 -1.13
N ASN A 728 4.50 18.53 -1.13
CA ASN A 728 3.56 19.05 -2.12
C ASN A 728 4.20 19.09 -3.51
N ALA A 729 5.35 19.76 -3.64
CA ALA A 729 5.98 19.97 -4.93
C ALA A 729 6.34 18.65 -5.62
N MET A 730 6.91 17.69 -4.89
CA MET A 730 7.28 16.40 -5.45
C MET A 730 6.08 15.52 -5.79
N SER A 731 4.89 15.82 -5.27
CA SER A 731 3.64 15.16 -5.69
C SER A 731 3.19 15.58 -7.09
N TYR A 732 3.65 16.72 -7.60
CA TYR A 732 3.45 17.13 -8.99
C TYR A 732 4.47 16.50 -9.95
N ALA A 733 5.48 15.77 -9.46
CA ALA A 733 6.56 15.23 -10.31
C ALA A 733 6.13 13.96 -11.08
N HIS A 734 4.87 13.57 -10.99
CA HIS A 734 4.35 12.32 -11.53
C HIS A 734 4.02 12.42 -13.02
N GLY A 735 5.04 12.34 -13.87
CA GLY A 735 4.91 12.62 -15.31
C GLY A 735 3.92 11.78 -16.12
N VAL A 736 3.40 10.64 -15.63
CA VAL A 736 2.36 9.85 -16.34
C VAL A 736 0.94 10.39 -16.16
N SER A 737 0.77 11.33 -15.23
CA SER A 737 -0.45 12.06 -14.97
C SER A 737 -0.12 13.54 -14.98
N MET A 738 -1.16 14.32 -15.05
CA MET A 738 -1.09 15.75 -14.93
C MET A 738 -1.54 16.18 -13.52
N CYS A 739 -2.52 15.49 -12.92
CA CYS A 739 -2.89 15.75 -11.54
C CYS A 739 -1.79 15.29 -10.54
N PRO A 740 -1.61 16.02 -9.42
CA PRO A 740 -0.69 15.61 -8.36
C PRO A 740 -1.13 14.28 -7.73
N THR A 741 -0.15 13.47 -7.36
CA THR A 741 -0.36 12.23 -6.60
C THR A 741 -0.55 12.54 -5.12
N GLY A 742 -1.08 11.58 -4.35
CA GLY A 742 -1.24 11.78 -2.90
C GLY A 742 0.05 11.65 -2.10
N ILE A 743 1.15 11.30 -2.77
CA ILE A 743 2.48 11.10 -2.18
C ILE A 743 3.52 11.64 -3.18
N PRO A 744 4.75 11.95 -2.74
CA PRO A 744 5.84 12.32 -3.64
C PRO A 744 6.03 11.29 -4.77
N ALA A 745 6.13 11.77 -6.01
CA ALA A 745 6.13 10.92 -7.19
C ALA A 745 7.33 9.94 -7.24
N HIS A 746 8.45 10.31 -6.61
CA HIS A 746 9.61 9.46 -6.42
C HIS A 746 9.26 8.18 -5.65
N LEU A 747 8.54 8.32 -4.53
CA LEU A 747 8.06 7.17 -3.76
C LEU A 747 6.98 6.40 -4.53
N TYR A 748 6.07 7.09 -5.20
CA TYR A 748 5.06 6.43 -6.05
C TYR A 748 5.70 5.56 -7.13
N ALA A 749 6.76 6.05 -7.78
CA ALA A 749 7.54 5.30 -8.75
C ALA A 749 8.26 4.10 -8.12
N ALA A 750 8.85 4.26 -6.93
CA ALA A 750 9.46 3.17 -6.18
C ALA A 750 8.45 2.05 -5.82
N MET A 751 7.23 2.42 -5.42
CA MET A 751 6.13 1.46 -5.17
C MET A 751 5.70 0.72 -6.45
N ASN A 752 5.68 1.40 -7.60
CA ASN A 752 5.39 0.74 -8.89
C ASN A 752 6.51 -0.22 -9.29
N LEU A 753 7.77 0.13 -9.02
CA LEU A 753 8.94 -0.72 -9.25
C LEU A 753 8.90 -1.97 -8.37
N SER A 754 8.64 -1.82 -7.07
CA SER A 754 8.54 -2.97 -6.15
C SER A 754 7.38 -3.90 -6.53
N LYS A 755 6.23 -3.33 -6.92
CA LYS A 755 5.10 -4.12 -7.43
C LYS A 755 5.48 -4.83 -8.74
N ARG A 756 6.17 -4.14 -9.65
CA ARG A 756 6.63 -4.72 -10.91
C ARG A 756 7.55 -5.91 -10.68
N GLY A 757 8.51 -5.80 -9.76
CA GLY A 757 9.40 -6.91 -9.44
C GLY A 757 8.69 -8.09 -8.79
N GLY A 758 7.71 -7.85 -7.93
CA GLY A 758 6.86 -8.94 -7.40
C GLY A 758 6.05 -9.64 -8.50
N ASP A 759 5.54 -8.88 -9.48
CA ASP A 759 4.82 -9.43 -10.64
C ASP A 759 5.75 -10.23 -11.57
N VAL A 760 6.98 -9.75 -11.80
CA VAL A 760 8.01 -10.43 -12.60
C VAL A 760 8.62 -11.64 -11.89
N LEU A 761 8.55 -11.73 -10.56
CA LEU A 761 8.94 -12.93 -9.80
C LEU A 761 7.87 -14.02 -9.86
N ARG A 762 6.59 -13.61 -9.86
CA ARG A 762 5.47 -14.55 -9.99
C ARG A 762 5.39 -15.16 -11.38
N SER A 763 5.74 -14.40 -12.40
CA SER A 763 6.04 -14.92 -13.74
C SER A 763 7.51 -15.38 -13.79
N GLY A 764 7.88 -16.35 -14.62
CA GLY A 764 9.24 -16.91 -14.66
C GLY A 764 9.56 -17.92 -13.54
N GLY A 765 8.74 -17.99 -12.49
CA GLY A 765 8.82 -18.97 -11.41
C GLY A 765 9.90 -18.66 -10.38
N VAL A 766 9.66 -19.10 -9.13
CA VAL A 766 10.74 -19.32 -8.16
C VAL A 766 11.29 -20.72 -8.47
N PRO A 767 12.59 -20.93 -8.71
CA PRO A 767 13.12 -22.26 -9.01
C PRO A 767 12.66 -23.30 -7.97
N ASP A 768 12.10 -24.43 -8.41
CA ASP A 768 11.48 -25.44 -7.51
C ASP A 768 12.43 -26.05 -6.46
N ASN A 769 13.75 -25.80 -6.58
CA ASN A 769 14.76 -26.27 -5.63
C ASN A 769 14.83 -25.46 -4.32
N VAL A 770 13.86 -24.59 -4.02
CA VAL A 770 13.82 -23.80 -2.76
C VAL A 770 13.23 -24.64 -1.60
N SER A 771 13.92 -25.74 -1.32
CA SER A 771 13.94 -26.38 -0.01
C SER A 771 15.06 -25.74 0.81
N MET A 772 14.80 -24.60 1.44
CA MET A 772 15.50 -24.28 2.68
C MET A 772 14.85 -25.15 3.77
N THR A 773 15.37 -26.36 3.92
CA THR A 773 15.18 -27.19 5.10
C THR A 773 16.36 -26.90 6.02
N SER A 774 16.14 -26.19 7.11
CA SER A 774 17.11 -26.15 8.21
C SER A 774 16.64 -27.12 9.29
N SER A 775 17.35 -28.26 9.34
CA SER A 775 17.55 -28.96 10.60
C SER A 775 19.01 -28.73 10.99
N GLY A 776 19.26 -27.77 11.89
CA GLY A 776 20.55 -27.65 12.60
C GLY A 776 21.36 -26.35 12.49
N SER A 777 21.32 -25.56 13.57
CA SER A 777 22.45 -24.98 14.31
C SER A 777 23.49 -23.99 13.72
N ASN A 778 23.42 -23.43 12.50
CA ASN A 778 24.45 -22.46 12.07
C ASN A 778 23.95 -21.20 11.31
N ARG A 779 23.52 -20.17 12.05
CA ARG A 779 22.96 -18.90 11.53
C ARG A 779 23.83 -18.15 10.52
N GLN A 780 25.15 -18.12 10.69
CA GLN A 780 26.04 -17.37 9.78
C GLN A 780 26.16 -18.03 8.40
N ALA A 781 26.18 -19.36 8.35
CA ALA A 781 26.19 -20.11 7.09
C ALA A 781 24.86 -19.96 6.35
N ASP A 782 23.74 -19.91 7.08
CA ASP A 782 22.40 -19.70 6.52
C ASP A 782 22.24 -18.28 5.93
N GLU A 783 22.79 -17.25 6.59
CA GLU A 783 22.82 -15.88 6.08
C GLU A 783 23.64 -15.75 4.79
N GLU A 784 24.81 -16.40 4.72
CA GLU A 784 25.68 -16.37 3.53
C GLU A 784 25.04 -17.11 2.35
N GLN A 785 24.46 -18.29 2.57
CA GLN A 785 23.74 -19.03 1.53
C GLN A 785 22.49 -18.28 1.03
N SER A 786 21.77 -17.63 1.94
CA SER A 786 20.64 -16.76 1.61
C SER A 786 21.09 -15.59 0.72
N ARG A 787 22.16 -14.88 1.08
CA ARG A 787 22.73 -13.80 0.24
C ARG A 787 23.11 -14.29 -1.16
N VAL A 788 23.79 -15.43 -1.27
CA VAL A 788 24.17 -16.01 -2.57
C VAL A 788 22.95 -16.34 -3.43
N TYR A 789 21.87 -16.86 -2.82
CA TYR A 789 20.61 -17.12 -3.52
C TYR A 789 19.97 -15.84 -4.05
N TYR A 790 19.82 -14.81 -3.21
CA TYR A 790 19.21 -13.55 -3.61
C TYR A 790 20.06 -12.81 -4.65
N ASP A 791 21.38 -12.87 -4.54
CA ASP A 791 22.30 -12.35 -5.56
C ASP A 791 22.13 -13.07 -6.89
N ARG A 792 21.99 -14.40 -6.88
CA ARG A 792 21.74 -15.18 -8.09
C ARG A 792 20.38 -14.84 -8.70
N LEU A 793 19.32 -14.79 -7.90
CA LEU A 793 17.97 -14.41 -8.34
C LEU A 793 17.99 -13.02 -8.98
N CYS A 794 18.64 -12.06 -8.32
CA CYS A 794 18.81 -10.70 -8.83
C CYS A 794 19.62 -10.68 -10.13
N LYS A 795 20.67 -11.50 -10.26
CA LYS A 795 21.50 -11.64 -11.48
C LYS A 795 20.74 -12.30 -12.66
N GLU A 796 19.91 -13.30 -12.40
CA GLU A 796 19.17 -14.01 -13.45
C GLU A 796 17.96 -13.21 -13.96
N LEU A 797 17.40 -12.35 -13.11
CA LEU A 797 16.24 -11.50 -13.41
C LEU A 797 16.62 -10.00 -13.45
N VAL A 798 17.88 -9.64 -13.70
CA VAL A 798 18.31 -8.23 -13.78
C VAL A 798 17.42 -7.44 -14.73
N VAL A 799 17.09 -6.21 -14.35
CA VAL A 799 16.46 -5.25 -15.25
C VAL A 799 17.47 -4.85 -16.33
N VAL A 800 17.32 -5.38 -17.55
CA VAL A 800 18.20 -5.07 -18.70
C VAL A 800 17.79 -3.75 -19.40
N LEU A 801 16.74 -3.10 -18.92
CA LEU A 801 16.25 -1.83 -19.45
C LEU A 801 17.01 -0.67 -18.80
N ASP A 802 18.24 -0.43 -19.27
CA ASP A 802 19.12 0.66 -18.80
C ASP A 802 18.62 2.07 -19.13
N ASN A 803 17.57 2.18 -19.95
CA ASN A 803 16.99 3.45 -20.35
C ASN A 803 15.48 3.45 -20.10
N ALA A 804 15.01 4.57 -19.54
CA ALA A 804 13.62 4.99 -19.45
C ALA A 804 12.78 4.44 -18.28
N GLN A 805 11.71 5.18 -17.95
CA GLN A 805 10.74 4.82 -16.91
C GLN A 805 9.84 3.67 -17.40
N PHE A 806 10.41 2.48 -17.62
CA PHE A 806 9.70 1.31 -18.17
C PHE A 806 8.48 0.88 -17.33
N TRP A 807 8.45 1.28 -16.06
CA TRP A 807 7.34 1.03 -15.12
C TRP A 807 6.15 2.02 -15.24
N ALA A 808 6.26 3.06 -16.08
CA ALA A 808 5.22 4.09 -16.29
C ALA A 808 3.85 3.58 -16.76
#